data_AF-A0A972VE05-F1
#
_entry.id   AF-A0A972VE05-F1
#
_cell.length_a   1.000
_cell.length_b   1.000
_cell.length_c   1.000
_cell.angle_alpha   90.00
_cell.angle_beta   90.00
_cell.angle_gamma   90.00
#
_symmetry.space_group_name_H-M   'P 1'
#
loop_
_entity.id
_entity.type
_entity.pdbx_description
1 polymer ?
#
loop_
_entity_poly.entity_id
_entity_poly.type
_entity_poly.pdbx_seq_one_letter_code
_entity_poly.pdbx_strand_id
1 'polypeptide(L)'
;MDGSTQQEFVWPILSDRYSDEDQLGFKDYCDVLAQAVQQADTPISIGILGDWGSGKTSLMRMLENRLKEDDHCITVWFDAWKFTKEEVLWRAFLLRVISDLRNALEGKGKLDSESKEQFDRWEKRIYEALDLEQMGELTLDWKKAASGATALVSSVIPFGSVLSGVVDKLTGAKATSQAAQQLIKGDLNAVKDLADLVHKEKIEIHQRQLKFMEDFQTEFEAITKAYRKDDEQARIVVFVDDLDRCLPEKAMQILEAIKLFLEVEGTVFVLGVAQEVVQRGIEVWYKIEPPKDGESSPFSGKKYLEKIIQLPFRLPALEPERFIGFIEKNCENMPEFCAEIFGCGLEPNPRKAKRLINVFGLQLALGQKRIGEDLKPWLLAKLNVIQERWPRLYTYLVTWPAEISTLEQACLESSYKNPSEDSEPMPEAVEKELSQRVYAPDIVEHAQNHGLQEMMCCKAKECSTQNIKLSILKKHIHLTETIATAPSKSVKDLEDMSLWQQLTSDTPEEQNEALEKIKELPDSEKKPLLSYIKNELDTKRLFELLPLSRAGAFKGLALLGDPRRDVLDSGSMAFRCIKKGPFWYGEGKEAKECHELSYEYWLAKYPVTVSQFRQFADSKEYQQDRYWPEAIKDGFQRKGMPELPNRFAYASHPVVNVSWYESLAYCRWLKDQSKLMEGGNQAVAALVREDWHFCLPLEIEWEKAARGPSPGKRLYPCGDAIASNAVNYSETGLSSTSSVGCFPDDESPFHCIDMTGNVFEWCRRKPGDDSSSRVFRGGSWGSPAEDCRCSYRDGIVPDFRYDDLGFRVALVPSSVG
;
A
#
# COMPACT_ATOMS: atom_id res chain seq x y z
N MET A 1 -45.29 11.77 -37.47
CA MET A 1 -45.61 10.56 -36.70
C MET A 1 -44.32 9.77 -36.57
N ASP A 2 -43.51 9.83 -35.52
CA ASP A 2 -43.32 10.71 -34.36
C ASP A 2 -41.79 10.63 -34.12
N GLY A 3 -41.01 11.68 -34.01
CA GLY A 3 -41.31 12.90 -33.27
C GLY A 3 -40.95 12.79 -31.78
N SER A 4 -40.41 11.66 -31.30
CA SER A 4 -39.82 11.58 -29.96
C SER A 4 -38.32 11.85 -30.04
N THR A 5 -37.95 13.13 -29.95
CA THR A 5 -36.62 13.55 -29.49
C THR A 5 -36.34 12.79 -28.19
N GLN A 6 -35.44 11.80 -28.23
CA GLN A 6 -34.88 11.23 -27.00
C GLN A 6 -34.28 12.40 -26.22
N GLN A 7 -34.93 12.82 -25.14
CA GLN A 7 -34.33 13.77 -24.21
C GLN A 7 -32.96 13.21 -23.81
N GLU A 8 -31.89 13.95 -24.10
CA GLU A 8 -30.56 13.58 -23.65
C GLU A 8 -30.62 13.41 -22.13
N PHE A 9 -30.29 12.22 -21.65
CA PHE A 9 -30.20 11.91 -20.23
C PHE A 9 -29.07 12.75 -19.62
N VAL A 10 -29.42 13.77 -18.83
CA VAL A 10 -28.46 14.61 -18.11
C VAL A 10 -28.43 14.20 -16.65
N TRP A 11 -27.31 13.61 -16.23
CA TRP A 11 -27.09 13.29 -14.83
C TRP A 11 -26.84 14.56 -14.00
N PRO A 12 -27.55 14.79 -12.88
CA PRO A 12 -27.32 15.96 -12.04
C PRO A 12 -25.97 15.85 -11.32
N ILE A 13 -25.13 16.89 -11.44
CA ILE A 13 -23.87 16.98 -10.68
C ILE A 13 -24.17 17.64 -9.33
N LEU A 14 -24.03 16.87 -8.26
CA LEU A 14 -24.28 17.28 -6.89
C LEU A 14 -23.18 18.18 -6.38
N SER A 15 -23.56 19.30 -5.76
CA SER A 15 -22.62 20.20 -5.10
C SER A 15 -22.25 19.69 -3.71
N ASP A 16 -20.98 19.88 -3.32
CA ASP A 16 -20.50 19.70 -1.93
C ASP A 16 -20.91 20.86 -1.01
N ARG A 17 -21.80 21.75 -1.48
CA ARG A 17 -22.43 22.74 -0.61
C ARG A 17 -23.35 22.05 0.40
N TYR A 18 -23.44 22.66 1.57
CA TYR A 18 -24.44 22.29 2.57
C TYR A 18 -25.85 22.53 2.00
N SER A 19 -26.82 21.75 2.50
CA SER A 19 -28.24 21.96 2.20
C SER A 19 -28.90 22.70 3.36
N ASP A 20 -29.84 23.58 3.05
CA ASP A 20 -30.74 24.19 4.04
C ASP A 20 -31.92 23.26 4.37
N GLU A 21 -32.17 22.25 3.55
CA GLU A 21 -33.18 21.21 3.79
C GLU A 21 -32.62 20.08 4.65
N ASP A 22 -33.42 19.60 5.61
CA ASP A 22 -33.05 18.47 6.44
C ASP A 22 -33.11 17.14 5.66
N GLN A 23 -31.97 16.79 5.07
CA GLN A 23 -31.79 15.55 4.33
C GLN A 23 -31.15 14.44 5.20
N LEU A 24 -30.66 14.77 6.39
CA LEU A 24 -29.91 13.86 7.27
C LEU A 24 -30.66 13.51 8.57
N GLY A 25 -31.86 14.06 8.76
CA GLY A 25 -32.65 13.88 9.98
C GLY A 25 -32.04 14.64 11.16
N PHE A 26 -31.47 15.82 10.90
CA PHE A 26 -30.83 16.68 11.88
C PHE A 26 -31.79 17.61 12.60
N LYS A 27 -33.05 17.73 12.15
CA LYS A 27 -34.04 18.64 12.72
C LYS A 27 -34.23 18.43 14.23
N ASP A 28 -34.42 17.19 14.68
CA ASP A 28 -34.63 16.91 16.11
C ASP A 28 -33.42 17.32 16.96
N TYR A 29 -32.20 17.06 16.46
CA TYR A 29 -30.96 17.49 17.14
C TYR A 29 -30.82 19.02 17.13
N CYS A 30 -31.15 19.65 16.00
CA CYS A 30 -31.13 21.11 15.84
C CYS A 30 -32.09 21.79 16.82
N ASP A 31 -33.31 21.28 16.96
CA ASP A 31 -34.32 21.84 17.87
C ASP A 31 -33.88 21.74 19.33
N VAL A 32 -33.29 20.60 19.73
CA VAL A 32 -32.73 20.43 21.09
C VAL A 32 -31.51 21.32 21.32
N LEU A 33 -30.60 21.43 20.34
CA LEU A 33 -29.43 22.30 20.45
C LEU A 33 -29.83 23.78 20.49
N ALA A 34 -30.84 24.20 19.73
CA ALA A 34 -31.38 25.55 19.77
C ALA A 34 -31.94 25.86 21.16
N GLN A 35 -32.72 24.94 21.74
CA GLN A 35 -33.20 25.09 23.11
C GLN A 35 -32.06 25.16 24.13
N ALA A 36 -31.02 24.33 23.96
CA ALA A 36 -29.84 24.38 24.83
C ALA A 36 -29.13 25.75 24.75
N VAL A 37 -28.93 26.28 23.53
CA VAL A 37 -28.38 27.63 23.33
C VAL A 37 -29.26 28.71 23.98
N GLN A 38 -30.58 28.57 23.87
CA GLN A 38 -31.57 29.51 24.41
C GLN A 38 -31.82 29.40 25.92
N GLN A 39 -31.38 28.35 26.58
CA GLN A 39 -31.65 28.14 28.02
C GLN A 39 -30.37 28.01 28.84
N ALA A 40 -29.21 27.81 28.21
CA ALA A 40 -27.96 27.69 28.92
C ALA A 40 -27.59 28.97 29.67
N ASP A 41 -26.98 28.77 30.83
CA ASP A 41 -26.19 29.78 31.51
C ASP A 41 -25.01 30.16 30.61
N THR A 42 -24.73 31.46 30.54
CA THR A 42 -23.67 32.00 29.66
C THR A 42 -22.55 32.60 30.52
N PRO A 43 -21.30 32.59 30.06
CA PRO A 43 -20.82 32.10 28.75
C PRO A 43 -20.78 30.57 28.63
N ILE A 44 -21.08 30.04 27.44
CA ILE A 44 -20.98 28.59 27.15
C ILE A 44 -20.36 28.29 25.79
N SER A 45 -19.62 27.20 25.71
CA SER A 45 -19.10 26.64 24.46
C SER A 45 -19.68 25.26 24.16
N ILE A 46 -20.22 25.12 22.95
CA ILE A 46 -20.80 23.90 22.41
C ILE A 46 -19.92 23.42 21.27
N GLY A 47 -19.44 22.18 21.36
CA GLY A 47 -18.63 21.56 20.32
C GLY A 47 -19.47 20.61 19.48
N ILE A 48 -19.60 20.88 18.20
CA ILE A 48 -20.20 19.98 17.22
C ILE A 48 -19.07 19.08 16.69
N LEU A 49 -18.99 17.86 17.23
CA LEU A 49 -17.88 16.92 17.02
C LEU A 49 -18.25 15.86 15.98
N GLY A 50 -17.35 15.59 15.03
CA GLY A 50 -17.53 14.52 14.04
C GLY A 50 -16.47 14.53 12.96
N ASP A 51 -16.42 13.47 12.16
CA ASP A 51 -15.41 13.30 11.11
C ASP A 51 -15.58 14.29 9.95
N TRP A 52 -14.58 14.35 9.07
CA TRP A 52 -14.66 15.15 7.85
C TRP A 52 -15.78 14.67 6.94
N GLY A 53 -16.65 15.60 6.52
CA GLY A 53 -17.78 15.29 5.64
C GLY A 53 -19.01 14.68 6.32
N SER A 54 -19.01 14.53 7.65
CA SER A 54 -20.15 13.99 8.43
C SER A 54 -21.41 14.88 8.49
N GLY A 55 -21.31 16.15 8.08
CA GLY A 55 -22.44 17.09 8.07
C GLY A 55 -22.44 18.14 9.19
N LYS A 56 -21.34 18.29 9.95
CA LYS A 56 -21.20 19.32 11.01
C LYS A 56 -21.64 20.73 10.57
N THR A 57 -21.08 21.22 9.46
CA THR A 57 -21.43 22.53 8.89
C THR A 57 -22.91 22.64 8.55
N SER A 58 -23.53 21.55 8.05
CA SER A 58 -24.98 21.53 7.74
C SER A 58 -25.82 21.67 9.01
N LEU A 59 -25.51 20.90 10.06
CA LEU A 59 -26.18 21.04 11.36
C LEU A 59 -25.99 22.46 11.94
N MET A 60 -24.77 22.99 11.88
CA MET A 60 -24.47 24.35 12.37
C MET A 60 -25.23 25.43 11.59
N ARG A 61 -25.39 25.29 10.27
CA ARG A 61 -26.19 26.22 9.45
C ARG A 61 -27.68 26.12 9.75
N MET A 62 -28.21 24.92 9.95
CA MET A 62 -29.59 24.73 10.39
C MET A 62 -29.83 25.39 11.75
N LEU A 63 -28.89 25.22 12.68
CA LEU A 63 -28.94 25.84 14.01
C LEU A 63 -28.85 27.37 13.91
N GLU A 64 -27.95 27.90 13.08
CA GLU A 64 -27.84 29.34 12.81
C GLU A 64 -29.16 29.91 12.27
N ASN A 65 -29.75 29.27 11.27
CA ASN A 65 -31.03 29.69 10.68
C ASN A 65 -32.16 29.66 11.71
N ARG A 66 -32.24 28.61 12.53
CA ARG A 66 -33.23 28.47 13.60
C ARG A 66 -33.09 29.55 14.68
N LEU A 67 -31.86 29.93 15.01
CA LEU A 67 -31.57 30.97 16.01
C LEU A 67 -31.72 32.39 15.44
N LYS A 68 -31.58 32.61 14.13
CA LYS A 68 -31.87 33.91 13.49
C LYS A 68 -33.34 34.30 13.58
N GLU A 69 -34.24 33.32 13.67
CA GLU A 69 -35.67 33.54 13.89
C GLU A 69 -36.00 33.99 15.32
N ASP A 70 -35.03 33.89 16.24
CA ASP A 70 -35.18 34.30 17.63
C ASP A 70 -34.74 35.77 17.81
N ASP A 71 -35.64 36.60 18.35
CA ASP A 71 -35.38 38.00 18.62
C ASP A 71 -34.30 38.21 19.68
N HIS A 72 -34.14 37.25 20.60
CA HIS A 72 -33.14 37.24 21.66
C HIS A 72 -31.74 36.84 21.17
N CYS A 73 -31.61 36.23 19.98
CA CYS A 73 -30.32 35.76 19.49
C CYS A 73 -29.73 36.65 18.39
N ILE A 74 -28.43 36.91 18.44
CA ILE A 74 -27.65 37.40 17.30
C ILE A 74 -26.62 36.35 16.93
N THR A 75 -26.62 35.94 15.67
CA THR A 75 -25.68 34.93 15.17
C THR A 75 -24.56 35.56 14.37
N VAL A 76 -23.33 35.11 14.59
CA VAL A 76 -22.12 35.51 13.85
C VAL A 76 -21.45 34.26 13.29
N TRP A 77 -20.99 34.29 12.04
CA TRP A 77 -20.32 33.15 11.41
C TRP A 77 -18.87 33.45 11.07
N PHE A 78 -17.95 32.64 11.59
CA PHE A 78 -16.54 32.68 11.26
C PHE A 78 -16.07 31.36 10.64
N ASP A 79 -15.42 31.46 9.49
CA ASP A 79 -14.82 30.35 8.75
C ASP A 79 -13.30 30.48 8.88
N ALA A 80 -12.71 29.64 9.72
CA ALA A 80 -11.30 29.74 10.10
C ALA A 80 -10.36 29.53 8.90
N TRP A 81 -10.74 28.67 7.97
CA TRP A 81 -9.93 28.29 6.83
C TRP A 81 -9.78 29.41 5.79
N LYS A 82 -10.80 30.26 5.60
CA LYS A 82 -10.74 31.39 4.66
C LYS A 82 -9.64 32.40 4.97
N PHE A 83 -9.24 32.50 6.24
CA PHE A 83 -8.28 33.50 6.70
C PHE A 83 -6.89 32.90 6.98
N THR A 84 -6.61 31.66 6.57
CA THR A 84 -5.32 30.98 6.86
C THR A 84 -4.09 31.72 6.28
N LYS A 85 -4.27 32.57 5.27
CA LYS A 85 -3.21 33.40 4.68
C LYS A 85 -2.84 34.63 5.52
N GLU A 86 -3.69 35.01 6.47
CA GLU A 86 -3.43 36.13 7.37
C GLU A 86 -2.29 35.76 8.32
N GLU A 87 -1.35 36.67 8.53
CA GLU A 87 -0.22 36.47 9.46
C GLU A 87 -0.71 36.21 10.89
N VAL A 88 -1.85 36.79 11.27
CA VAL A 88 -2.43 36.70 12.61
C VAL A 88 -3.94 36.42 12.53
N LEU A 89 -4.32 35.16 12.73
CA LEU A 89 -5.68 34.67 12.44
C LEU A 89 -6.73 35.17 13.44
N TRP A 90 -6.33 35.35 14.71
CA TRP A 90 -7.24 35.87 15.73
C TRP A 90 -7.74 37.29 15.41
N ARG A 91 -6.96 38.11 14.70
CA ARG A 91 -7.40 39.45 14.28
C ARG A 91 -8.51 39.40 13.25
N ALA A 92 -8.32 38.56 12.23
CA ALA A 92 -9.35 38.33 11.23
C ALA A 92 -10.64 37.81 11.88
N PHE A 93 -10.51 36.96 12.89
CA PHE A 93 -11.61 36.53 13.73
C PHE A 93 -12.30 37.70 14.44
N LEU A 94 -11.56 38.54 15.18
CA LEU A 94 -12.13 39.71 15.87
C LEU A 94 -12.83 40.66 14.90
N LEU A 95 -12.16 41.05 13.81
CA LEU A 95 -12.72 41.96 12.80
C LEU A 95 -14.01 41.40 12.21
N ARG A 96 -14.03 40.09 11.92
CA ARG A 96 -15.22 39.45 11.36
C ARG A 96 -16.36 39.43 12.37
N VAL A 97 -16.08 39.09 13.63
CA VAL A 97 -17.08 39.09 14.71
C VAL A 97 -17.66 40.49 14.89
N ILE A 98 -16.82 41.51 14.93
CA ILE A 98 -17.22 42.91 15.07
C ILE A 98 -18.11 43.35 13.91
N SER A 99 -17.66 43.11 12.68
CA SER A 99 -18.38 43.53 11.49
C SER A 99 -19.75 42.87 11.39
N ASP A 100 -19.82 41.55 11.63
CA ASP A 100 -21.09 40.81 11.59
C ASP A 100 -22.01 41.17 12.76
N LEU A 101 -21.46 41.40 13.96
CA LEU A 101 -22.23 41.85 15.12
C LEU A 101 -22.81 43.25 14.89
N ARG A 102 -22.01 44.19 14.37
CA ARG A 102 -22.47 45.54 13.99
C ARG A 102 -23.62 45.46 13.00
N ASN A 103 -23.44 44.71 11.91
CA ASN A 103 -24.47 44.55 10.88
C ASN A 103 -25.76 43.92 11.43
N ALA A 104 -25.65 42.93 12.31
CA ALA A 104 -26.81 42.28 12.94
C ALA A 104 -27.54 43.21 13.91
N LEU A 105 -26.81 44.00 14.72
CA LEU A 105 -27.38 44.99 15.62
C LEU A 105 -28.04 46.15 14.87
N GLU A 106 -27.44 46.62 13.77
CA GLU A 106 -28.04 47.63 12.88
C GLU A 106 -29.32 47.11 12.23
N GLY A 107 -29.31 45.86 11.72
CA GLY A 107 -30.48 45.22 11.13
C GLY A 107 -31.64 45.04 12.11
N LYS A 108 -31.36 44.79 13.39
CA LYS A 108 -32.36 44.73 14.47
C LYS A 108 -32.73 46.11 15.06
N GLY A 109 -32.16 47.20 14.56
CA GLY A 109 -32.41 48.55 15.07
C GLY A 109 -31.95 48.80 16.51
N LYS A 110 -31.08 47.93 17.04
CA LYS A 110 -30.58 47.95 18.43
C LYS A 110 -29.23 48.68 18.57
N LEU A 111 -28.78 49.39 17.52
CA LEU A 111 -27.49 50.08 17.52
C LEU A 111 -27.65 51.60 17.65
N ASP A 112 -27.33 52.13 18.83
CA ASP A 112 -27.29 53.57 19.10
C ASP A 112 -26.01 54.25 18.55
N SER A 113 -25.97 55.59 18.62
CA SER A 113 -24.83 56.38 18.11
C SER A 113 -23.54 56.13 18.88
N GLU A 114 -23.63 55.85 20.20
CA GLU A 114 -22.47 55.60 21.05
C GLU A 114 -21.83 54.24 20.73
N SER A 115 -22.64 53.21 20.52
CA SER A 115 -22.22 51.87 20.12
C SER A 115 -21.61 51.87 18.73
N LYS A 116 -22.15 52.68 17.79
CA LYS A 116 -21.54 52.88 16.46
C LYS A 116 -20.13 53.45 16.55
N GLU A 117 -19.92 54.48 17.36
CA GLU A 117 -18.59 55.05 17.57
C GLU A 117 -17.65 54.06 18.28
N GLN A 118 -18.16 53.24 19.19
CA GLN A 118 -17.37 52.17 19.82
C GLN A 118 -16.90 51.13 18.79
N PHE A 119 -17.77 50.66 17.89
CA PHE A 119 -17.41 49.74 16.83
C PHE A 119 -16.34 50.33 15.89
N ASP A 120 -16.48 51.60 15.48
CA ASP A 120 -15.48 52.28 14.65
C ASP A 120 -14.12 52.42 15.36
N ARG A 121 -14.13 52.65 16.68
CA ARG A 121 -12.89 52.67 17.49
C ARG A 121 -12.21 51.31 17.53
N TRP A 122 -12.97 50.22 17.66
CA TRP A 122 -12.38 48.87 17.72
C TRP A 122 -11.77 48.45 16.40
N GLU A 123 -12.48 48.67 15.28
CA GLU A 123 -11.93 48.39 13.95
C GLU A 123 -10.61 49.14 13.77
N LYS A 124 -10.57 50.44 14.10
CA LYS A 124 -9.36 51.25 14.02
C LYS A 124 -8.23 50.73 14.92
N ARG A 125 -8.52 50.35 16.17
CA ARG A 125 -7.51 49.77 17.10
C ARG A 125 -6.94 48.45 16.59
N ILE A 126 -7.77 47.59 15.99
CA ILE A 126 -7.32 46.32 15.42
C ILE A 126 -6.45 46.56 14.18
N TYR A 127 -6.79 47.56 13.36
CA TYR A 127 -5.96 47.98 12.23
C TYR A 127 -4.63 48.62 12.67
N GLU A 128 -4.62 49.47 13.69
CA GLU A 128 -3.39 50.09 14.22
C GLU A 128 -2.42 49.06 14.84
N ALA A 129 -2.92 47.90 15.27
CA ALA A 129 -2.08 46.79 15.71
C ALA A 129 -1.31 46.10 14.56
N LEU A 130 -1.64 46.35 13.27
CA LEU A 130 -0.91 45.83 12.10
C LEU A 130 0.41 46.56 11.83
N ASP A 131 0.44 47.89 11.96
CA ASP A 131 1.61 48.72 11.60
C ASP A 131 2.84 48.44 12.48
N LEU A 132 2.64 47.89 13.68
CA LEU A 132 3.70 47.54 14.63
C LEU A 132 4.32 46.17 14.38
N GLU A 133 3.63 45.24 13.71
CA GLU A 133 4.11 43.87 13.48
C GLU A 133 4.93 43.72 12.19
N GLN A 134 4.59 44.45 11.12
CA GLN A 134 5.40 44.45 9.87
C GLN A 134 6.83 45.01 10.07
N MET A 135 7.09 45.71 11.17
CA MET A 135 8.44 46.18 11.53
C MET A 135 9.30 45.11 12.25
N GLY A 136 8.73 43.96 12.64
CA GLY A 136 9.34 43.02 13.59
C GLY A 136 9.77 41.65 13.06
N GLU A 137 9.56 41.31 11.79
CA GLU A 137 9.99 39.99 11.27
C GLU A 137 11.48 39.94 10.93
N LEU A 138 12.32 39.68 11.94
CA LEU A 138 13.66 39.13 11.77
C LEU A 138 13.65 37.64 12.10
N THR A 139 13.43 36.78 11.10
CA THR A 139 13.55 35.33 11.26
C THR A 139 15.02 34.91 11.26
N LEU A 140 15.60 34.66 12.43
CA LEU A 140 16.92 34.05 12.60
C LEU A 140 16.79 32.53 12.78
N ASP A 141 17.36 31.76 11.84
CA ASP A 141 17.38 30.29 11.86
C ASP A 141 18.47 29.77 12.81
N TRP A 142 18.04 29.43 14.04
CA TRP A 142 18.93 29.01 15.13
C TRP A 142 19.72 27.72 14.84
N LYS A 143 19.21 26.85 13.95
CA LYS A 143 19.92 25.62 13.57
C LYS A 143 21.15 25.89 12.69
N LYS A 144 21.15 27.00 11.94
CA LYS A 144 22.31 27.44 11.12
C LYS A 144 23.30 28.30 11.91
N ALA A 145 22.84 29.01 12.94
CA ALA A 145 23.69 29.81 13.81
C ALA A 145 24.54 28.95 14.78
N ALA A 146 24.07 27.75 15.14
CA ALA A 146 24.77 26.84 16.05
C ALA A 146 25.88 26.00 15.39
N SER A 147 25.91 25.87 14.07
CA SER A 147 27.02 25.24 13.34
C SER A 147 28.12 26.28 13.07
N GLY A 148 29.23 26.18 13.80
CA GLY A 148 30.29 27.19 13.83
C GLY A 148 30.82 27.70 12.47
N ALA A 149 31.04 29.02 12.46
CA ALA A 149 32.19 29.74 11.89
C ALA A 149 32.37 30.03 10.38
N THR A 150 31.48 29.70 9.42
CA THR A 150 31.79 30.06 8.00
C THR A 150 30.64 30.43 7.05
N ALA A 151 29.47 30.87 7.53
CA ALA A 151 28.39 31.28 6.60
C ALA A 151 27.46 32.39 7.12
N LEU A 152 28.00 33.58 7.43
CA LEU A 152 27.17 34.74 7.83
C LEU A 152 27.14 35.89 6.82
N VAL A 153 27.53 35.71 5.55
CA VAL A 153 27.56 36.83 4.57
C VAL A 153 26.82 36.55 3.25
N SER A 154 26.38 35.33 2.92
CA SER A 154 25.85 35.04 1.57
C SER A 154 24.32 34.97 1.42
N SER A 155 23.52 35.33 2.43
CA SER A 155 22.06 35.43 2.28
C SER A 155 21.51 36.75 2.84
N VAL A 156 22.14 37.86 2.45
CA VAL A 156 21.55 39.20 2.54
C VAL A 156 20.95 39.52 1.17
N ILE A 157 19.62 39.51 1.05
CA ILE A 157 18.93 40.18 -0.06
C ILE A 157 19.27 41.69 0.05
N PRO A 158 19.64 42.38 -1.04
CA PRO A 158 20.17 43.74 -0.96
C PRO A 158 19.08 44.76 -0.56
N PHE A 159 19.11 45.20 0.70
CA PHE A 159 18.44 46.41 1.17
C PHE A 159 19.44 47.23 2.01
N GLY A 160 20.22 48.08 1.34
CA GLY A 160 21.31 48.86 1.92
C GLY A 160 20.91 50.01 2.86
N SER A 161 19.68 50.05 3.38
CA SER A 161 19.17 51.13 4.23
C SER A 161 18.70 50.70 5.63
N VAL A 162 18.58 49.40 5.93
CA VAL A 162 18.02 48.92 7.20
C VAL A 162 19.09 48.68 8.27
N LEU A 163 20.31 48.31 7.86
CA LEU A 163 21.41 48.03 8.79
C LEU A 163 21.90 49.27 9.56
N SER A 164 21.80 50.49 9.00
CA SER A 164 22.16 51.69 9.76
C SER A 164 21.12 51.98 10.85
N GLY A 165 19.83 51.82 10.56
CA GLY A 165 18.75 52.15 11.49
C GLY A 165 18.68 51.23 12.72
N VAL A 166 19.04 49.95 12.58
CA VAL A 166 19.08 49.00 13.71
C VAL A 166 20.30 49.25 14.60
N VAL A 167 21.46 49.54 14.01
CA VAL A 167 22.68 49.87 14.75
C VAL A 167 22.56 51.23 15.44
N ASP A 168 21.98 52.23 14.79
CA ASP A 168 21.79 53.58 15.33
C ASP A 168 20.83 53.62 16.53
N LYS A 169 19.82 52.73 16.56
CA LYS A 169 18.86 52.61 17.67
C LYS A 169 19.39 51.80 18.85
N LEU A 170 20.22 50.79 18.61
CA LEU A 170 20.74 49.91 19.67
C LEU A 170 21.84 50.57 20.51
N THR A 171 22.65 51.47 19.96
CA THR A 171 23.82 52.03 20.68
C THR A 171 23.66 53.48 21.15
N GLY A 172 22.60 54.18 20.75
CA GLY A 172 22.25 55.48 21.30
C GLY A 172 23.38 56.52 21.31
N ALA A 173 24.25 56.56 20.30
CA ALA A 173 25.17 57.64 19.91
C ALA A 173 26.25 57.10 18.94
N LYS A 174 26.90 58.01 18.19
CA LYS A 174 27.99 57.82 17.22
C LYS A 174 29.25 57.12 17.80
N ALA A 175 29.13 55.86 18.22
CA ALA A 175 30.23 55.02 18.66
C ALA A 175 30.58 54.01 17.56
N THR A 176 31.64 54.35 16.85
CA THR A 176 32.30 53.58 15.81
C THR A 176 32.75 52.18 16.26
N SER A 177 32.54 51.22 15.35
CA SER A 177 33.42 50.08 15.00
C SER A 177 33.81 48.99 16.00
N GLN A 178 33.57 49.10 17.31
CA GLN A 178 34.03 48.07 18.26
C GLN A 178 33.11 46.84 18.39
N ALA A 179 31.79 47.01 18.48
CA ALA A 179 30.85 45.89 18.62
C ALA A 179 30.75 45.04 17.35
N ALA A 180 30.76 45.69 16.18
CA ALA A 180 30.76 45.02 14.88
C ALA A 180 32.05 44.20 14.64
N GLN A 181 33.20 44.63 15.20
CA GLN A 181 34.45 43.87 15.13
C GLN A 181 34.49 42.66 16.08
N GLN A 182 33.72 42.67 17.17
CA GLN A 182 33.65 41.53 18.10
C GLN A 182 32.78 40.39 17.55
N LEU A 183 31.70 40.69 16.81
CA LEU A 183 30.88 39.70 16.11
C LEU A 183 31.67 38.96 15.00
N ILE A 184 32.62 39.62 14.34
CA ILE A 184 33.50 39.01 13.33
C ILE A 184 34.52 38.05 13.95
N LYS A 185 34.82 38.17 15.25
CA LYS A 185 35.82 37.35 15.96
C LYS A 185 35.28 36.05 16.55
N GLY A 186 34.00 35.71 16.33
CA GLY A 186 33.44 34.42 16.75
C GLY A 186 33.27 34.29 18.27
N ASP A 187 32.96 35.39 18.96
CA ASP A 187 32.66 35.35 20.40
C ASP A 187 31.24 34.81 20.64
N LEU A 188 31.15 33.61 21.21
CA LEU A 188 29.91 32.89 21.51
C LEU A 188 29.01 33.66 22.51
N ASN A 189 29.57 34.54 23.34
CA ASN A 189 28.79 35.31 24.30
C ASN A 189 27.92 36.38 23.62
N ALA A 190 28.42 37.01 22.55
CA ALA A 190 27.67 38.02 21.80
C ALA A 190 26.45 37.45 21.06
N VAL A 191 26.53 36.18 20.63
CA VAL A 191 25.38 35.46 20.02
C VAL A 191 24.31 35.16 21.07
N LYS A 192 24.74 34.86 22.31
CA LYS A 192 23.84 34.57 23.43
C LYS A 192 23.09 35.84 23.87
N ASP A 193 23.79 36.97 23.99
CA ASP A 193 23.18 38.26 24.31
C ASP A 193 22.16 38.71 23.26
N LEU A 194 22.43 38.45 21.97
CA LEU A 194 21.51 38.75 20.88
C LEU A 194 20.27 37.84 20.90
N ALA A 195 20.44 36.57 21.26
CA ALA A 195 19.35 35.62 21.42
C ALA A 195 18.43 35.97 22.59
N ASP A 196 19.03 36.39 23.72
CA ASP A 196 18.31 36.83 24.91
C ASP A 196 17.53 38.14 24.62
N LEU A 197 18.08 39.05 23.81
CA LEU A 197 17.39 40.25 23.35
C LEU A 197 16.21 39.95 22.41
N VAL A 198 16.38 39.06 21.43
CA VAL A 198 15.29 38.60 20.55
C VAL A 198 14.20 37.85 21.34
N HIS A 199 14.60 37.08 22.36
CA HIS A 199 13.63 36.43 23.25
C HIS A 199 12.86 37.45 24.08
N LYS A 200 13.53 38.49 24.58
CA LYS A 200 12.91 39.56 25.35
C LYS A 200 11.92 40.37 24.49
N GLU A 201 12.25 40.62 23.23
CA GLU A 201 11.37 41.32 22.28
C GLU A 201 10.14 40.46 21.90
N LYS A 202 10.30 39.14 21.71
CA LYS A 202 9.18 38.20 21.56
C LYS A 202 8.25 38.17 22.78
N ILE A 203 8.81 38.23 23.98
CA ILE A 203 8.05 38.28 25.23
C ILE A 203 7.30 39.62 25.34
N GLU A 204 7.89 40.74 24.96
CA GLU A 204 7.23 42.05 24.98
C GLU A 204 6.10 42.17 23.94
N ILE A 205 6.27 41.61 22.73
CA ILE A 205 5.21 41.53 21.73
C ILE A 205 4.04 40.69 22.26
N HIS A 206 4.33 39.52 22.84
CA HIS A 206 3.32 38.67 23.44
C HIS A 206 2.59 39.35 24.61
N GLN A 207 3.29 40.10 25.46
CA GLN A 207 2.68 40.87 26.55
C GLN A 207 1.77 42.00 26.03
N ARG A 208 2.13 42.69 24.94
CA ARG A 208 1.27 43.72 24.33
C ARG A 208 0.05 43.09 23.65
N GLN A 209 0.20 41.92 23.03
CA GLN A 209 -0.93 41.16 22.49
C GLN A 209 -1.90 40.74 23.60
N LEU A 210 -1.40 40.23 24.73
CA LEU A 210 -2.25 39.89 25.89
C LEU A 210 -3.00 41.11 26.43
N LYS A 211 -2.32 42.25 26.62
CA LYS A 211 -2.96 43.48 27.08
C LYS A 211 -4.01 44.01 26.11
N PHE A 212 -3.75 43.93 24.80
CA PHE A 212 -4.73 44.28 23.78
C PHE A 212 -5.98 43.40 23.86
N MET A 213 -5.78 42.09 24.08
CA MET A 213 -6.89 41.14 24.21
C MET A 213 -7.71 41.35 25.48
N GLU A 214 -7.09 41.68 26.62
CA GLU A 214 -7.80 42.04 27.87
C GLU A 214 -8.62 43.34 27.71
N ASP A 215 -8.03 44.36 27.07
CA ASP A 215 -8.74 45.60 26.74
C ASP A 215 -9.94 45.31 25.83
N PHE A 216 -9.74 44.46 24.81
CA PHE A 216 -10.79 44.08 23.87
C PHE A 216 -11.92 43.30 24.55
N GLN A 217 -11.60 42.37 25.45
CA GLN A 217 -12.59 41.62 26.24
C GLN A 217 -13.47 42.57 27.06
N THR A 218 -12.86 43.54 27.74
CA THR A 218 -13.57 44.55 28.54
C THR A 218 -14.52 45.38 27.68
N GLU A 219 -14.04 45.77 26.50
CA GLU A 219 -14.84 46.53 25.54
C GLU A 219 -15.99 45.68 24.96
N PHE A 220 -15.74 44.42 24.58
CA PHE A 220 -16.73 43.47 24.10
C PHE A 220 -17.83 43.17 25.15
N GLU A 221 -17.44 43.07 26.42
CA GLU A 221 -18.35 42.92 27.55
C GLU A 221 -19.29 44.13 27.69
N ALA A 222 -18.78 45.36 27.46
CA ALA A 222 -19.61 46.57 27.53
C ALA A 222 -20.72 46.59 26.47
N ILE A 223 -20.42 46.20 25.22
CA ILE A 223 -21.43 46.09 24.15
C ILE A 223 -22.41 44.97 24.45
N THR A 224 -21.92 43.82 24.94
CA THR A 224 -22.81 42.69 25.28
C THR A 224 -23.77 43.08 26.41
N LYS A 225 -23.29 43.80 27.43
CA LYS A 225 -24.14 44.37 28.49
C LYS A 225 -25.15 45.39 27.95
N ALA A 226 -24.73 46.24 27.02
CA ALA A 226 -25.65 47.21 26.39
C ALA A 226 -26.76 46.51 25.60
N TYR A 227 -26.42 45.47 24.83
CA TYR A 227 -27.39 44.67 24.09
C TYR A 227 -28.37 43.90 25.00
N ARG A 228 -27.89 43.43 26.15
CA ARG A 228 -28.68 42.70 27.16
C ARG A 228 -29.45 43.60 28.13
N LYS A 229 -29.25 44.92 28.08
CA LYS A 229 -29.78 45.86 29.07
C LYS A 229 -31.31 45.78 29.23
N ASP A 230 -32.02 45.62 28.12
CA ASP A 230 -33.48 45.55 28.09
C ASP A 230 -34.01 44.11 27.92
N ASP A 231 -33.10 43.13 27.86
CA ASP A 231 -33.38 41.74 27.54
C ASP A 231 -32.28 40.82 28.09
N GLU A 232 -32.47 40.32 29.31
CA GLU A 232 -31.48 39.48 30.00
C GLU A 232 -31.23 38.14 29.28
N GLN A 233 -32.20 37.70 28.46
CA GLN A 233 -32.14 36.49 27.62
C GLN A 233 -31.37 36.73 26.31
N ALA A 234 -30.97 37.97 26.02
CA ALA A 234 -30.29 38.28 24.79
C ALA A 234 -28.90 37.62 24.74
N ARG A 235 -28.59 36.96 23.62
CA ARG A 235 -27.37 36.18 23.42
C ARG A 235 -26.69 36.48 22.09
N ILE A 236 -25.37 36.51 22.13
CA ILE A 236 -24.51 36.55 20.95
C ILE A 236 -23.96 35.14 20.71
N VAL A 237 -24.38 34.52 19.62
CA VAL A 237 -24.01 33.15 19.24
C VAL A 237 -22.96 33.20 18.13
N VAL A 238 -21.73 32.80 18.42
CA VAL A 238 -20.60 32.81 17.48
C VAL A 238 -20.33 31.39 16.98
N PHE A 239 -20.57 31.17 15.69
CA PHE A 239 -20.26 29.94 15.00
C PHE A 239 -18.83 29.99 14.46
N VAL A 240 -18.01 28.98 14.78
CA VAL A 240 -16.64 28.84 14.27
C VAL A 240 -16.53 27.49 13.55
N ASP A 241 -16.31 27.53 12.24
CA ASP A 241 -16.26 26.34 11.39
C ASP A 241 -14.89 26.16 10.71
N ASP A 242 -14.63 24.95 10.20
CA ASP A 242 -13.41 24.53 9.49
C ASP A 242 -12.10 24.77 10.28
N LEU A 243 -12.17 24.78 11.63
CA LEU A 243 -11.00 24.89 12.51
C LEU A 243 -9.99 23.75 12.26
N ASP A 244 -10.50 22.58 11.93
CA ASP A 244 -9.77 21.36 11.61
C ASP A 244 -9.04 21.42 10.25
N ARG A 245 -9.25 22.45 9.43
CA ARG A 245 -8.47 22.69 8.20
C ARG A 245 -7.33 23.69 8.37
N CYS A 246 -7.24 24.31 9.55
CA CYS A 246 -6.16 25.25 9.84
C CYS A 246 -4.85 24.52 10.18
N LEU A 247 -3.73 25.20 9.92
CA LEU A 247 -2.44 24.78 10.47
C LEU A 247 -2.50 24.77 12.01
N PRO A 248 -1.75 23.89 12.70
CA PRO A 248 -1.77 23.79 14.16
C PRO A 248 -1.60 25.13 14.88
N GLU A 249 -0.66 25.95 14.41
CA GLU A 249 -0.37 27.28 14.97
C GLU A 249 -1.57 28.21 14.88
N LYS A 250 -2.30 28.13 13.77
CA LYS A 250 -3.45 28.98 13.46
C LYS A 250 -4.71 28.54 14.21
N ALA A 251 -4.94 27.23 14.31
CA ALA A 251 -6.00 26.68 15.13
C ALA A 251 -5.84 27.08 16.60
N MET A 252 -4.59 27.06 17.11
CA MET A 252 -4.27 27.51 18.47
C MET A 252 -4.59 28.98 18.70
N GLN A 253 -4.23 29.87 17.77
CA GLN A 253 -4.57 31.30 17.87
C GLN A 253 -6.08 31.53 17.98
N ILE A 254 -6.91 30.78 17.25
CA ILE A 254 -8.37 30.88 17.34
C ILE A 254 -8.87 30.33 18.67
N LEU A 255 -8.37 29.19 19.13
CA LEU A 255 -8.76 28.59 20.41
C LEU A 255 -8.39 29.49 21.60
N GLU A 256 -7.23 30.14 21.55
CA GLU A 256 -6.81 31.15 22.54
C GLU A 256 -7.70 32.39 22.49
N ALA A 257 -8.07 32.86 21.29
CA ALA A 257 -9.01 33.96 21.14
C ALA A 257 -10.39 33.61 21.71
N ILE A 258 -10.94 32.44 21.38
CA ILE A 258 -12.23 31.95 21.91
C ILE A 258 -12.20 31.93 23.44
N LYS A 259 -11.12 31.44 24.06
CA LYS A 259 -11.00 31.37 25.52
C LYS A 259 -11.24 32.71 26.21
N LEU A 260 -10.79 33.82 25.61
CA LEU A 260 -10.99 35.17 26.16
C LEU A 260 -12.44 35.64 26.06
N PHE A 261 -13.16 35.21 25.02
CA PHE A 261 -14.59 35.49 24.89
C PHE A 261 -15.47 34.61 25.77
N LEU A 262 -15.01 33.40 26.11
CA LEU A 262 -15.70 32.48 27.02
C LEU A 262 -15.78 32.99 28.47
N GLU A 263 -15.35 34.21 28.73
CA GLU A 263 -15.49 34.88 30.03
C GLU A 263 -16.55 36.00 29.99
N VAL A 264 -17.14 36.31 28.82
CA VAL A 264 -18.14 37.38 28.66
C VAL A 264 -19.55 36.82 28.74
N GLU A 265 -20.31 37.22 29.76
CA GLU A 265 -21.72 36.81 29.90
C GLU A 265 -22.57 37.24 28.69
N GLY A 266 -23.53 36.39 28.31
CA GLY A 266 -24.38 36.58 27.14
C GLY A 266 -23.82 36.00 25.85
N THR A 267 -22.69 35.30 25.90
CA THR A 267 -22.06 34.72 24.71
C THR A 267 -22.20 33.20 24.66
N VAL A 268 -22.40 32.68 23.44
CA VAL A 268 -22.44 31.25 23.16
C VAL A 268 -21.54 30.95 21.97
N PHE A 269 -20.60 30.02 22.12
CA PHE A 269 -19.72 29.59 21.04
C PHE A 269 -20.17 28.23 20.51
N VAL A 270 -20.35 28.10 19.20
CA VAL A 270 -20.65 26.82 18.54
C VAL A 270 -19.49 26.47 17.62
N LEU A 271 -18.72 25.45 17.97
CA LEU A 271 -17.47 25.09 17.30
C LEU A 271 -17.64 23.79 16.49
N GLY A 272 -17.44 23.86 15.17
CA GLY A 272 -17.34 22.68 14.31
C GLY A 272 -15.94 22.08 14.36
N VAL A 273 -15.78 20.89 14.92
CA VAL A 273 -14.44 20.33 15.18
C VAL A 273 -14.35 18.84 14.81
N ALA A 274 -13.38 18.48 13.96
CA ALA A 274 -12.87 17.11 13.89
C ALA A 274 -11.88 16.90 15.03
N GLN A 275 -12.39 16.32 16.13
CA GLN A 275 -11.70 16.25 17.43
C GLN A 275 -10.27 15.71 17.32
N GLU A 276 -10.05 14.63 16.56
CA GLU A 276 -8.73 14.03 16.41
C GLU A 276 -7.73 14.93 15.68
N VAL A 277 -8.18 15.65 14.64
CA VAL A 277 -7.30 16.51 13.82
C VAL A 277 -6.79 17.67 14.66
N VAL A 278 -7.70 18.33 15.37
CA VAL A 278 -7.35 19.47 16.24
C VAL A 278 -6.53 19.01 17.45
N GLN A 279 -6.87 17.85 18.06
CA GLN A 279 -6.07 17.28 19.14
C GLN A 279 -4.61 17.04 18.71
N ARG A 280 -4.39 16.39 17.57
CA ARG A 280 -3.04 16.16 17.04
C ARG A 280 -2.32 17.47 16.75
N GLY A 281 -3.03 18.47 16.21
CA GLY A 281 -2.48 19.82 16.03
C GLY A 281 -1.99 20.43 17.34
N ILE A 282 -2.78 20.37 18.41
CA ILE A 282 -2.40 20.86 19.74
C ILE A 282 -1.16 20.12 20.27
N GLU A 283 -1.11 18.80 20.13
CA GLU A 283 0.01 17.98 20.58
C GLU A 283 1.31 18.32 19.85
N VAL A 284 1.25 18.55 18.54
CA VAL A 284 2.37 19.02 17.72
C VAL A 284 2.83 20.41 18.15
N TRP A 285 1.90 21.33 18.39
CA TRP A 285 2.22 22.71 18.79
C TRP A 285 2.96 22.76 20.13
N TYR A 286 2.48 22.03 21.13
CA TYR A 286 3.11 21.97 22.45
C TYR A 286 4.30 21.00 22.52
N LYS A 287 4.68 20.36 21.40
CA LYS A 287 5.75 19.34 21.32
C LYS A 287 5.60 18.24 22.36
N ILE A 288 4.35 17.81 22.59
CA ILE A 288 4.06 16.74 23.54
C ILE A 288 4.56 15.44 22.92
N GLU A 289 5.56 14.82 23.53
CA GLU A 289 6.03 13.51 23.06
C GLU A 289 4.92 12.46 23.29
N PRO A 290 4.74 11.52 22.34
CA PRO A 290 3.83 10.41 22.56
C PRO A 290 4.27 9.63 23.80
N PRO A 291 3.33 9.22 24.66
CA PRO A 291 3.65 8.56 25.91
C PRO A 291 4.47 7.29 25.65
N LYS A 292 5.60 7.14 26.35
CA LYS A 292 6.36 5.89 26.41
C LYS A 292 5.62 4.95 27.36
N ASP A 293 5.27 3.76 26.88
CA ASP A 293 4.69 2.63 27.62
C ASP A 293 3.84 2.97 28.86
N GLY A 294 2.53 3.16 28.66
CA GLY A 294 1.52 3.12 29.73
C GLY A 294 1.44 4.33 30.67
N GLU A 295 2.35 5.30 30.60
CA GLU A 295 2.25 6.54 31.38
C GLU A 295 1.38 7.59 30.69
N SER A 296 0.31 8.06 31.37
CA SER A 296 -0.51 9.16 30.85
C SER A 296 0.21 10.50 31.04
N SER A 297 0.45 11.25 29.95
CA SER A 297 0.91 12.64 30.06
C SER A 297 -0.09 13.49 30.87
N PRO A 298 0.39 14.35 31.80
CA PRO A 298 -0.49 15.24 32.55
C PRO A 298 -1.25 16.22 31.63
N PHE A 299 -0.68 16.54 30.47
CA PHE A 299 -1.24 17.43 29.45
C PHE A 299 -1.43 16.69 28.11
N SER A 300 -2.64 16.74 27.55
CA SER A 300 -2.97 16.16 26.23
C SER A 300 -3.85 17.12 25.45
N GLY A 301 -3.83 17.03 24.11
CA GLY A 301 -4.70 17.86 23.28
C GLY A 301 -6.18 17.62 23.58
N LYS A 302 -6.56 16.39 23.97
CA LYS A 302 -7.89 16.06 24.45
C LYS A 302 -8.28 16.86 25.71
N LYS A 303 -7.44 16.85 26.75
CA LYS A 303 -7.67 17.64 27.99
C LYS A 303 -7.73 19.14 27.73
N TYR A 304 -7.00 19.63 26.71
CA TYR A 304 -7.06 21.03 26.31
C TYR A 304 -8.42 21.36 25.66
N LEU A 305 -8.89 20.54 24.71
CA LEU A 305 -10.21 20.72 24.10
C LEU A 305 -11.35 20.58 25.11
N GLU A 306 -11.26 19.67 26.09
CA GLU A 306 -12.24 19.54 27.18
C GLU A 306 -12.36 20.80 28.04
N LYS A 307 -11.31 21.61 28.14
CA LYS A 307 -11.36 22.92 28.84
C LYS A 307 -12.03 24.01 28.02
N ILE A 308 -11.99 23.89 26.69
CA ILE A 308 -12.56 24.90 25.78
C ILE A 308 -13.99 24.54 25.41
N ILE A 309 -14.31 23.27 25.18
CA ILE A 309 -15.63 22.77 24.81
C ILE A 309 -16.32 22.24 26.08
N GLN A 310 -17.27 23.01 26.60
CA GLN A 310 -18.00 22.67 27.81
C GLN A 310 -19.13 21.67 27.53
N LEU A 311 -19.82 21.82 26.40
CA LEU A 311 -20.87 20.92 25.94
C LEU A 311 -20.47 20.22 24.63
N PRO A 312 -19.87 19.01 24.68
CA PRO A 312 -19.56 18.25 23.48
C PRO A 312 -20.81 17.54 22.94
N PHE A 313 -21.26 17.93 21.75
CA PHE A 313 -22.26 17.21 20.97
C PHE A 313 -21.57 16.44 19.84
N ARG A 314 -21.49 15.12 19.97
CA ARG A 314 -20.98 14.26 18.90
C ARG A 314 -22.10 13.94 17.93
N LEU A 315 -21.90 14.26 16.64
CA LEU A 315 -22.83 13.86 15.59
C LEU A 315 -23.00 12.33 15.64
N PRO A 316 -24.24 11.82 15.73
CA PRO A 316 -24.48 10.39 15.64
C PRO A 316 -24.11 9.89 14.25
N ALA A 317 -23.69 8.63 14.17
CA ALA A 317 -23.52 7.96 12.89
C ALA A 317 -24.88 7.91 12.17
N LEU A 318 -24.87 8.15 10.86
CA LEU A 318 -26.10 8.08 10.07
C LEU A 318 -26.54 6.62 9.97
N GLU A 319 -27.80 6.36 10.34
CA GLU A 319 -28.45 5.06 10.17
C GLU A 319 -28.48 4.69 8.67
N PRO A 320 -28.27 3.40 8.31
CA PRO A 320 -28.25 2.96 6.92
C PRO A 320 -29.48 3.38 6.12
N GLU A 321 -30.68 3.28 6.70
CA GLU A 321 -31.95 3.64 6.05
C GLU A 321 -32.02 5.14 5.75
N ARG A 322 -31.56 5.97 6.69
CA ARG A 322 -31.48 7.43 6.49
C ARG A 322 -30.45 7.79 5.43
N PHE A 323 -29.33 7.06 5.39
CA PHE A 323 -28.28 7.29 4.41
C PHE A 323 -28.72 6.88 2.99
N ILE A 324 -29.46 5.78 2.84
CA ILE A 324 -30.11 5.40 1.58
C ILE A 324 -31.12 6.47 1.16
N GLY A 325 -32.01 6.89 2.08
CA GLY A 325 -32.98 7.94 1.80
C GLY A 325 -32.33 9.29 1.43
N PHE A 326 -31.17 9.61 1.99
CA PHE A 326 -30.36 10.77 1.60
C PHE A 326 -29.86 10.65 0.14
N ILE A 327 -29.39 9.46 -0.26
CA ILE A 327 -28.91 9.19 -1.63
C ILE A 327 -30.07 9.31 -2.63
N GLU A 328 -31.22 8.73 -2.32
CA GLU A 328 -32.43 8.78 -3.16
C GLU A 328 -32.95 10.21 -3.33
N LYS A 329 -33.06 10.98 -2.24
CA LYS A 329 -33.50 12.39 -2.31
C LYS A 329 -32.55 13.27 -3.12
N ASN A 330 -31.25 13.03 -3.05
CA ASN A 330 -30.27 13.80 -3.82
C ASN A 330 -30.19 13.33 -5.29
N CYS A 331 -30.78 12.20 -5.65
CA CYS A 331 -30.72 11.66 -7.01
C CYS A 331 -32.03 10.94 -7.38
N GLU A 332 -33.05 11.72 -7.75
CA GLU A 332 -34.38 11.18 -8.12
C GLU A 332 -34.35 10.17 -9.28
N ASN A 333 -33.33 10.24 -10.14
CA ASN A 333 -33.14 9.34 -11.30
C ASN A 333 -32.16 8.19 -11.02
N MET A 334 -31.90 7.85 -9.75
CA MET A 334 -31.00 6.75 -9.40
C MET A 334 -31.52 5.43 -10.01
N PRO A 335 -30.68 4.68 -10.76
CA PRO A 335 -31.08 3.38 -11.28
C PRO A 335 -31.43 2.39 -10.16
N GLU A 336 -32.29 1.42 -10.48
CA GLU A 336 -32.75 0.41 -9.52
C GLU A 336 -31.58 -0.25 -8.77
N PHE A 337 -31.78 -0.45 -7.46
CA PHE A 337 -30.85 -1.08 -6.52
C PHE A 337 -29.54 -0.31 -6.23
N CYS A 338 -29.18 0.70 -7.04
CA CYS A 338 -27.92 1.44 -6.84
C CYS A 338 -27.88 2.21 -5.51
N ALA A 339 -29.00 2.83 -5.08
CA ALA A 339 -29.06 3.53 -3.80
C ALA A 339 -28.80 2.60 -2.61
N GLU A 340 -29.40 1.40 -2.63
CA GLU A 340 -29.19 0.37 -1.61
C GLU A 340 -27.75 -0.16 -1.63
N ILE A 341 -27.16 -0.39 -2.82
CA ILE A 341 -25.76 -0.81 -2.97
C ILE A 341 -24.79 0.23 -2.40
N PHE A 342 -25.00 1.52 -2.70
CA PHE A 342 -24.19 2.59 -2.13
C PHE A 342 -24.41 2.71 -0.62
N GLY A 343 -25.65 2.57 -0.14
CA GLY A 343 -25.99 2.65 1.28
C GLY A 343 -25.38 1.54 2.13
N CYS A 344 -25.39 0.29 1.63
CA CYS A 344 -24.77 -0.85 2.31
C CYS A 344 -23.24 -0.82 2.18
N GLY A 345 -22.75 -0.35 1.04
CA GLY A 345 -21.34 -0.41 0.69
C GLY A 345 -20.50 0.70 1.28
N LEU A 346 -20.98 1.94 1.28
CA LEU A 346 -20.21 3.11 1.69
C LEU A 346 -20.24 3.32 3.20
N GLU A 347 -19.17 3.93 3.71
CA GLU A 347 -19.24 4.54 5.04
C GLU A 347 -20.26 5.70 5.02
N PRO A 348 -21.15 5.82 6.03
CA PRO A 348 -22.17 6.85 6.08
C PRO A 348 -21.58 8.27 6.17
N ASN A 349 -21.20 8.81 5.01
CA ASN A 349 -20.54 10.10 4.86
C ASN A 349 -21.15 10.85 3.67
N PRO A 350 -21.99 11.87 3.91
CA PRO A 350 -22.71 12.59 2.87
C PRO A 350 -21.80 13.17 1.77
N ARG A 351 -20.62 13.69 2.13
CA ARG A 351 -19.66 14.25 1.16
C ARG A 351 -19.09 13.16 0.26
N LYS A 352 -18.62 12.04 0.84
CA LYS A 352 -18.10 10.90 0.06
C LYS A 352 -19.18 10.35 -0.87
N ALA A 353 -20.41 10.21 -0.37
CA ALA A 353 -21.56 9.75 -1.16
C ALA A 353 -21.82 10.66 -2.37
N LYS A 354 -21.99 11.98 -2.16
CA LYS A 354 -22.20 12.95 -3.24
C LYS A 354 -21.09 12.89 -4.29
N ARG A 355 -19.82 12.81 -3.85
CA ARG A 355 -18.66 12.69 -4.76
C ARG A 355 -18.73 11.42 -5.59
N LEU A 356 -18.99 10.27 -4.97
CA LEU A 356 -19.06 9.00 -5.69
C LEU A 356 -20.27 8.93 -6.63
N ILE A 357 -21.43 9.47 -6.22
CA ILE A 357 -22.63 9.58 -7.07
C ILE A 357 -22.35 10.42 -8.31
N ASN A 358 -21.59 11.51 -8.20
CA ASN A 358 -21.18 12.31 -9.36
C ASN A 358 -20.29 11.51 -10.31
N VAL A 359 -19.30 10.78 -9.78
CA VAL A 359 -18.41 9.91 -10.56
C VAL A 359 -19.21 8.81 -11.25
N PHE A 360 -20.09 8.13 -10.51
CA PHE A 360 -20.99 7.11 -11.02
C PHE A 360 -21.88 7.65 -12.13
N GLY A 361 -22.47 8.82 -11.97
CA GLY A 361 -23.32 9.44 -12.99
C GLY A 361 -22.62 9.75 -14.30
N LEU A 362 -21.40 10.29 -14.22
CA LEU A 362 -20.56 10.52 -15.39
C LEU A 362 -20.20 9.19 -16.09
N GLN A 363 -19.83 8.18 -15.31
CA GLN A 363 -19.56 6.84 -15.83
C GLN A 363 -20.81 6.22 -16.45
N LEU A 364 -21.98 6.37 -15.83
CA LEU A 364 -23.25 5.84 -16.32
C LEU A 364 -23.59 6.48 -17.69
N ALA A 365 -23.48 7.80 -17.81
CA ALA A 365 -23.70 8.51 -19.06
C ALA A 365 -22.72 8.09 -20.17
N LEU A 366 -21.44 7.87 -19.83
CA LEU A 366 -20.45 7.33 -20.78
C LEU A 366 -20.72 5.86 -21.14
N GLY A 367 -21.12 5.06 -20.16
CA GLY A 367 -21.46 3.65 -20.31
C GLY A 367 -22.66 3.46 -21.23
N GLN A 368 -23.68 4.31 -21.14
CA GLN A 368 -24.82 4.31 -22.06
C GLN A 368 -24.38 4.50 -23.52
N LYS A 369 -23.38 5.36 -23.76
CA LYS A 369 -22.84 5.60 -25.11
C LYS A 369 -21.87 4.52 -25.61
N ARG A 370 -21.07 3.91 -24.73
CA ARG A 370 -19.99 2.97 -25.10
C ARG A 370 -20.35 1.50 -24.97
N ILE A 371 -21.17 1.14 -23.97
CA ILE A 371 -21.54 -0.24 -23.65
C ILE A 371 -22.96 -0.54 -24.18
N GLY A 372 -23.88 0.43 -24.16
CA GLY A 372 -25.24 0.28 -24.67
C GLY A 372 -26.09 -0.64 -23.78
N GLU A 373 -26.86 -1.54 -24.39
CA GLU A 373 -27.81 -2.44 -23.70
C GLU A 373 -27.15 -3.42 -22.70
N ASP A 374 -25.86 -3.69 -22.87
CA ASP A 374 -25.08 -4.55 -21.96
C ASP A 374 -24.74 -3.85 -20.63
N LEU A 375 -24.97 -2.53 -20.51
CA LEU A 375 -24.67 -1.76 -19.31
C LEU A 375 -25.54 -2.22 -18.13
N LYS A 376 -24.89 -2.53 -17.01
CA LYS A 376 -25.51 -2.92 -15.74
C LYS A 376 -25.18 -1.84 -14.69
N PRO A 377 -26.10 -0.89 -14.44
CA PRO A 377 -25.86 0.20 -13.48
C PRO A 377 -25.51 -0.28 -12.07
N TRP A 378 -26.18 -1.33 -11.58
CA TRP A 378 -25.89 -1.93 -10.28
C TRP A 378 -24.48 -2.53 -10.20
N LEU A 379 -23.97 -3.13 -11.29
CA LEU A 379 -22.60 -3.68 -11.34
C LEU A 379 -21.59 -2.53 -11.29
N LEU A 380 -21.87 -1.46 -12.03
CA LEU A 380 -21.07 -0.24 -12.00
C LEU A 380 -21.05 0.36 -10.58
N ALA A 381 -22.17 0.37 -9.86
CA ALA A 381 -22.24 0.81 -8.47
C ALA A 381 -21.38 -0.07 -7.55
N LYS A 382 -21.49 -1.42 -7.64
CA LYS A 382 -20.64 -2.36 -6.87
C LYS A 382 -19.15 -2.08 -7.10
N LEU A 383 -18.74 -1.91 -8.36
CA LEU A 383 -17.34 -1.62 -8.71
C LEU A 383 -16.85 -0.26 -8.16
N ASN A 384 -17.68 0.78 -8.20
CA ASN A 384 -17.34 2.10 -7.62
C ASN A 384 -17.16 2.03 -6.10
N VAL A 385 -18.04 1.31 -5.40
CA VAL A 385 -17.88 1.09 -3.96
C VAL A 385 -16.59 0.31 -3.67
N ILE A 386 -16.32 -0.77 -4.42
CA ILE A 386 -15.12 -1.58 -4.25
C ILE A 386 -13.86 -0.74 -4.49
N GLN A 387 -13.87 0.11 -5.51
CA GLN A 387 -12.78 1.05 -5.79
C GLN A 387 -12.52 2.03 -4.65
N GLU A 388 -13.58 2.59 -4.05
CA GLU A 388 -13.49 3.58 -2.99
C GLU A 388 -13.04 2.97 -1.66
N ARG A 389 -13.59 1.81 -1.27
CA ARG A 389 -13.38 1.22 0.07
C ARG A 389 -12.35 0.12 0.12
N TRP A 390 -12.16 -0.62 -0.96
CA TRP A 390 -11.20 -1.72 -1.04
C TRP A 390 -10.30 -1.60 -2.30
N PRO A 391 -9.43 -0.57 -2.39
CA PRO A 391 -8.62 -0.33 -3.59
C PRO A 391 -7.70 -1.50 -3.99
N ARG A 392 -7.24 -2.27 -3.00
CA ARG A 392 -6.45 -3.50 -3.23
C ARG A 392 -7.28 -4.58 -3.92
N LEU A 393 -8.49 -4.84 -3.40
CA LEU A 393 -9.45 -5.75 -4.01
C LEU A 393 -9.86 -5.26 -5.41
N TYR A 394 -10.11 -3.96 -5.58
CA TYR A 394 -10.38 -3.39 -6.90
C TYR A 394 -9.24 -3.64 -7.88
N THR A 395 -7.99 -3.41 -7.46
CA THR A 395 -6.80 -3.66 -8.29
C THR A 395 -6.70 -5.13 -8.68
N TYR A 396 -7.03 -6.03 -7.75
CA TYR A 396 -7.12 -7.47 -8.03
C TYR A 396 -8.21 -7.79 -9.07
N LEU A 397 -9.41 -7.20 -8.94
CA LEU A 397 -10.52 -7.40 -9.88
C LEU A 397 -10.24 -6.79 -11.26
N VAL A 398 -9.45 -5.73 -11.36
CA VAL A 398 -8.98 -5.19 -12.66
C VAL A 398 -8.16 -6.24 -13.40
N THR A 399 -7.26 -6.93 -12.70
CA THR A 399 -6.42 -8.00 -13.26
C THR A 399 -7.22 -9.27 -13.54
N TRP A 400 -8.15 -9.62 -12.63
CA TRP A 400 -8.96 -10.84 -12.70
C TRP A 400 -10.47 -10.53 -12.64
N PRO A 401 -11.07 -9.99 -13.71
CA PRO A 401 -12.48 -9.55 -13.68
C PRO A 401 -13.49 -10.65 -13.35
N ALA A 402 -13.20 -11.91 -13.71
CA ALA A 402 -14.09 -13.04 -13.45
C ALA A 402 -14.25 -13.34 -11.95
N GLU A 403 -13.26 -12.96 -11.14
CA GLU A 403 -13.24 -13.25 -9.70
C GLU A 403 -14.26 -12.44 -8.90
N ILE A 404 -14.90 -11.44 -9.51
CA ILE A 404 -16.02 -10.74 -8.87
C ILE A 404 -17.18 -11.70 -8.56
N SER A 405 -17.38 -12.73 -9.39
CA SER A 405 -18.38 -13.78 -9.17
C SER A 405 -17.97 -14.70 -8.03
N THR A 406 -16.69 -15.07 -7.96
CA THR A 406 -16.13 -15.82 -6.84
C THR A 406 -16.29 -15.05 -5.53
N LEU A 407 -16.00 -13.74 -5.56
CA LEU A 407 -16.16 -12.84 -4.41
C LEU A 407 -17.63 -12.76 -3.96
N GLU A 408 -18.56 -12.56 -4.90
CA GLU A 408 -20.00 -12.53 -4.59
C GLU A 408 -20.46 -13.83 -3.91
N GLN A 409 -20.00 -14.97 -4.43
CA GLN A 409 -20.31 -16.28 -3.87
C GLN A 409 -19.72 -16.45 -2.48
N ALA A 410 -18.44 -16.12 -2.27
CA ALA A 410 -17.80 -16.18 -0.97
C ALA A 410 -18.50 -15.27 0.07
N CYS A 411 -18.94 -14.07 -0.33
CA CYS A 411 -19.70 -13.16 0.52
C CYS A 411 -21.06 -13.76 0.92
N LEU A 412 -21.80 -14.35 -0.04
CA LEU A 412 -23.06 -15.03 0.24
C LEU A 412 -22.85 -16.17 1.25
N GLU A 413 -21.87 -17.04 1.02
CA GLU A 413 -21.56 -18.18 1.88
C GLU A 413 -21.11 -17.76 3.28
N SER A 414 -20.38 -16.66 3.39
CA SER A 414 -19.96 -16.10 4.68
C SER A 414 -21.12 -15.45 5.44
N SER A 415 -22.06 -14.80 4.75
CA SER A 415 -23.28 -14.24 5.35
C SER A 415 -24.17 -15.34 5.94
N TYR A 416 -24.27 -16.50 5.30
CA TYR A 416 -25.03 -17.65 5.84
C TYR A 416 -24.38 -18.29 7.08
N LYS A 417 -23.06 -18.15 7.27
CA LYS A 417 -22.35 -18.69 8.44
C LYS A 417 -22.43 -17.80 9.67
N ASN A 418 -22.66 -16.50 9.49
CA ASN A 418 -22.93 -15.53 10.56
C ASN A 418 -24.27 -14.83 10.28
N PRO A 419 -25.41 -15.53 10.43
CA PRO A 419 -26.73 -14.98 10.19
C PRO A 419 -27.05 -13.81 11.14
N SER A 420 -27.75 -12.79 10.64
CA SER A 420 -28.49 -11.87 11.52
C SER A 420 -29.63 -12.62 12.21
N GLU A 421 -30.10 -12.14 13.37
CA GLU A 421 -31.10 -12.84 14.23
C GLU A 421 -32.40 -13.24 13.50
N ASP A 422 -32.71 -12.66 12.35
CA ASP A 422 -33.94 -12.85 11.56
C ASP A 422 -33.80 -13.77 10.32
N SER A 423 -32.68 -14.45 10.10
CA SER A 423 -32.45 -15.25 8.87
C SER A 423 -32.68 -16.76 9.02
N GLU A 424 -33.24 -17.38 7.97
CA GLU A 424 -33.52 -18.82 7.94
C GLU A 424 -32.21 -19.65 7.95
N PRO A 425 -32.14 -20.76 8.72
CA PRO A 425 -30.95 -21.59 8.80
C PRO A 425 -30.66 -22.33 7.49
N MET A 426 -29.37 -22.44 7.16
CA MET A 426 -28.90 -23.06 5.92
C MET A 426 -29.20 -24.57 5.89
N PRO A 427 -29.72 -25.13 4.78
CA PRO A 427 -29.90 -26.57 4.64
C PRO A 427 -28.56 -27.34 4.71
N GLU A 428 -28.49 -28.41 5.50
CA GLU A 428 -27.26 -29.21 5.73
C GLU A 428 -26.54 -29.67 4.45
N ALA A 429 -27.30 -29.97 3.39
CA ALA A 429 -26.74 -30.36 2.09
C ALA A 429 -25.91 -29.24 1.44
N VAL A 430 -26.36 -27.99 1.59
CA VAL A 430 -25.67 -26.80 1.08
C VAL A 430 -24.45 -26.50 1.94
N GLU A 431 -24.56 -26.56 3.27
CA GLU A 431 -23.41 -26.37 4.18
C GLU A 431 -22.24 -27.30 3.85
N LYS A 432 -22.56 -28.57 3.57
CA LYS A 432 -21.57 -29.59 3.22
C LYS A 432 -20.90 -29.31 1.87
N GLU A 433 -21.65 -28.83 0.87
CA GLU A 433 -21.11 -28.45 -0.44
C GLU A 433 -20.21 -27.21 -0.34
N LEU A 434 -20.62 -26.20 0.43
CA LEU A 434 -19.86 -24.96 0.63
C LEU A 434 -18.58 -25.17 1.45
N SER A 435 -18.58 -26.11 2.40
CA SER A 435 -17.39 -26.46 3.19
C SER A 435 -16.25 -27.08 2.37
N GLN A 436 -16.53 -27.52 1.14
CA GLN A 436 -15.56 -28.16 0.23
C GLN A 436 -14.96 -27.20 -0.79
N ARG A 437 -15.45 -25.96 -0.89
CA ARG A 437 -14.96 -24.96 -1.85
C ARG A 437 -13.73 -24.24 -1.32
N VAL A 438 -12.74 -24.03 -2.18
CA VAL A 438 -11.49 -23.36 -1.85
C VAL A 438 -11.44 -22.04 -2.62
N TYR A 439 -11.39 -20.93 -1.88
CA TYR A 439 -11.25 -19.58 -2.44
C TYR A 439 -9.82 -19.07 -2.28
N ALA A 440 -9.44 -18.11 -3.12
CA ALA A 440 -8.18 -17.38 -2.95
C ALA A 440 -8.15 -16.67 -1.58
N PRO A 441 -7.01 -16.65 -0.86
CA PRO A 441 -6.90 -16.06 0.48
C PRO A 441 -7.40 -14.61 0.56
N ASP A 442 -7.07 -13.78 -0.44
CA ASP A 442 -7.51 -12.37 -0.51
C ASP A 442 -9.05 -12.26 -0.61
N ILE A 443 -9.69 -13.17 -1.35
CA ILE A 443 -11.17 -13.21 -1.44
C ILE A 443 -11.77 -13.65 -0.12
N VAL A 444 -11.19 -14.64 0.57
CA VAL A 444 -11.66 -15.09 1.88
C VAL A 444 -11.56 -13.98 2.92
N GLU A 445 -10.41 -13.30 2.98
CA GLU A 445 -10.19 -12.19 3.91
C GLU A 445 -11.18 -11.06 3.67
N HIS A 446 -11.36 -10.65 2.41
CA HIS A 446 -12.29 -9.58 2.07
C HIS A 446 -13.76 -10.00 2.25
N ALA A 447 -14.12 -11.23 1.91
CA ALA A 447 -15.47 -11.76 2.07
C ALA A 447 -15.90 -11.91 3.52
N GLN A 448 -14.99 -11.78 4.50
CA GLN A 448 -15.32 -11.71 5.93
C GLN A 448 -15.70 -10.29 6.39
N ASN A 449 -15.50 -9.27 5.56
CA ASN A 449 -15.86 -7.89 5.89
C ASN A 449 -17.38 -7.68 5.77
N HIS A 450 -18.02 -7.32 6.89
CA HIS A 450 -19.48 -7.14 6.97
C HIS A 450 -20.04 -6.17 5.91
N GLY A 451 -19.41 -5.01 5.72
CA GLY A 451 -19.89 -4.02 4.75
C GLY A 451 -19.71 -4.48 3.29
N LEU A 452 -18.66 -5.27 3.00
CA LEU A 452 -18.51 -5.87 1.67
C LEU A 452 -19.54 -6.98 1.46
N GLN A 453 -19.81 -7.81 2.48
CA GLN A 453 -20.84 -8.85 2.42
C GLN A 453 -22.22 -8.25 2.15
N GLU A 454 -22.65 -7.27 2.96
CA GLU A 454 -23.95 -6.61 2.80
C GLU A 454 -24.12 -6.01 1.40
N MET A 455 -23.09 -5.33 0.89
CA MET A 455 -23.12 -4.74 -0.44
C MET A 455 -23.13 -5.79 -1.56
N MET A 456 -22.29 -6.82 -1.48
CA MET A 456 -22.22 -7.86 -2.51
C MET A 456 -23.49 -8.71 -2.54
N CYS A 457 -24.12 -8.95 -1.39
CA CYS A 457 -25.36 -9.71 -1.24
C CYS A 457 -26.63 -8.85 -1.40
N CYS A 458 -26.49 -7.53 -1.52
CA CYS A 458 -27.61 -6.62 -1.74
C CYS A 458 -28.39 -7.01 -3.00
N LYS A 459 -29.67 -7.37 -2.81
CA LYS A 459 -30.57 -7.89 -3.86
C LYS A 459 -29.91 -8.99 -4.70
N ALA A 460 -29.34 -9.99 -4.03
CA ALA A 460 -28.54 -11.04 -4.66
C ALA A 460 -29.23 -11.81 -5.81
N LYS A 461 -30.57 -11.81 -5.89
CA LYS A 461 -31.31 -12.43 -6.99
C LYS A 461 -31.29 -11.56 -8.25
N GLU A 462 -31.42 -10.25 -8.09
CA GLU A 462 -31.53 -9.26 -9.15
C GLU A 462 -30.15 -8.72 -9.60
N CYS A 463 -29.20 -8.63 -8.67
CA CYS A 463 -27.87 -8.03 -8.85
C CYS A 463 -26.73 -9.05 -8.85
N SER A 464 -26.95 -10.23 -9.46
CA SER A 464 -25.94 -11.31 -9.48
C SER A 464 -24.92 -11.18 -10.61
N THR A 465 -23.65 -11.36 -10.25
CA THR A 465 -22.49 -11.39 -11.16
C THR A 465 -22.22 -12.76 -11.79
N GLN A 466 -22.80 -13.85 -11.26
CA GLN A 466 -22.54 -15.24 -11.66
C GLN A 466 -22.72 -15.50 -13.17
N ASN A 467 -23.65 -14.81 -13.83
CA ASN A 467 -24.00 -15.04 -15.24
C ASN A 467 -23.53 -13.93 -16.18
N ILE A 468 -22.66 -13.02 -15.72
CA ILE A 468 -22.17 -11.92 -16.56
C ILE A 468 -20.97 -12.39 -17.37
N LYS A 469 -21.03 -12.23 -18.69
CA LYS A 469 -19.92 -12.55 -19.60
C LYS A 469 -18.69 -11.72 -19.25
N LEU A 470 -17.50 -12.34 -19.29
CA LEU A 470 -16.23 -11.68 -19.02
C LEU A 470 -16.00 -10.41 -19.87
N SER A 471 -16.45 -10.40 -21.12
CA SER A 471 -16.35 -9.24 -22.01
C SER A 471 -17.17 -8.04 -21.51
N ILE A 472 -18.30 -8.28 -20.83
CA ILE A 472 -19.13 -7.25 -20.22
C ILE A 472 -18.46 -6.75 -18.93
N LEU A 473 -17.93 -7.64 -18.09
CA LEU A 473 -17.19 -7.28 -16.88
C LEU A 473 -16.01 -6.35 -17.20
N LYS A 474 -15.18 -6.72 -18.18
CA LYS A 474 -14.04 -5.91 -18.64
C LYS A 474 -14.45 -4.50 -19.08
N LYS A 475 -15.58 -4.36 -19.79
CA LYS A 475 -16.10 -3.05 -20.21
C LYS A 475 -16.50 -2.18 -19.01
N HIS A 476 -17.12 -2.77 -17.98
CA HIS A 476 -17.53 -2.04 -16.77
C HIS A 476 -16.33 -1.61 -15.92
N ILE A 477 -15.33 -2.48 -15.77
CA ILE A 477 -14.07 -2.16 -15.06
C ILE A 477 -13.31 -1.05 -15.80
N HIS A 478 -13.20 -1.15 -17.13
CA HIS A 478 -12.55 -0.11 -17.92
C HIS A 478 -13.28 1.25 -17.78
N LEU A 479 -14.62 1.22 -17.69
CA LEU A 479 -15.42 2.41 -17.47
C LEU A 479 -15.14 3.04 -16.09
N THR A 480 -14.97 2.24 -15.04
CA THR A 480 -14.60 2.75 -13.71
C THR A 480 -13.20 3.34 -13.69
N GLU A 481 -12.24 2.76 -14.43
CA GLU A 481 -10.87 3.32 -14.56
C GLU A 481 -10.82 4.68 -15.28
N THR A 482 -11.79 4.99 -16.15
CA THR A 482 -11.76 6.19 -17.01
C THR A 482 -11.94 7.50 -16.22
N ILE A 483 -12.63 7.48 -15.08
CA ILE A 483 -12.96 8.67 -14.26
C ILE A 483 -12.46 8.53 -12.81
N ALA A 484 -11.81 7.41 -12.47
CA ALA A 484 -11.37 7.15 -11.10
C ALA A 484 -10.35 8.17 -10.58
N THR A 485 -10.58 8.62 -9.34
CA THR A 485 -9.51 9.19 -8.51
C THR A 485 -8.70 8.07 -7.86
N ALA A 486 -8.23 7.10 -8.64
CA ALA A 486 -7.24 6.16 -8.16
C ALA A 486 -5.98 6.95 -7.74
N PRO A 487 -5.25 6.55 -6.68
CA PRO A 487 -3.93 7.10 -6.43
C PRO A 487 -3.18 6.96 -7.75
N SER A 488 -2.65 8.07 -8.26
CA SER A 488 -1.82 8.05 -9.45
C SER A 488 -0.77 6.97 -9.20
N LYS A 489 -0.88 5.82 -9.89
CA LYS A 489 0.24 4.91 -10.02
C LYS A 489 1.38 5.83 -10.45
N SER A 490 2.45 5.90 -9.67
CA SER A 490 3.57 6.75 -10.05
C SER A 490 3.98 6.33 -11.47
N VAL A 491 4.53 7.24 -12.27
CA VAL A 491 5.01 6.88 -13.62
C VAL A 491 5.94 5.66 -13.56
N LYS A 492 6.65 5.49 -12.44
CA LYS A 492 7.43 4.29 -12.12
C LYS A 492 6.60 3.04 -11.83
N ASP A 493 5.52 3.12 -11.05
CA ASP A 493 4.61 1.97 -10.85
C ASP A 493 3.93 1.55 -12.16
N LEU A 494 3.72 2.49 -13.10
CA LEU A 494 3.22 2.21 -14.44
C LEU A 494 4.28 1.58 -15.34
N GLU A 495 5.54 2.04 -15.27
CA GLU A 495 6.67 1.47 -16.00
C GLU A 495 7.05 0.07 -15.49
N ASP A 496 7.07 -0.14 -14.17
CA ASP A 496 7.33 -1.45 -13.56
C ASP A 496 6.19 -2.43 -13.85
N MET A 497 4.94 -1.98 -13.84
CA MET A 497 3.78 -2.78 -14.29
C MET A 497 3.83 -3.08 -15.80
N SER A 498 4.31 -2.14 -16.62
CA SER A 498 4.49 -2.33 -18.05
C SER A 498 5.60 -3.36 -18.34
N LEU A 499 6.73 -3.29 -17.65
CA LEU A 499 7.81 -4.27 -17.75
C LEU A 499 7.37 -5.65 -17.26
N TRP A 500 6.59 -5.71 -16.17
CA TRP A 500 6.00 -6.97 -15.71
C TRP A 500 5.05 -7.59 -16.74
N GLN A 501 4.16 -6.78 -17.34
CA GLN A 501 3.26 -7.24 -18.40
C GLN A 501 4.04 -7.76 -19.62
N GLN A 502 5.11 -7.08 -20.02
CA GLN A 502 5.97 -7.53 -21.12
C GLN A 502 6.74 -8.82 -20.75
N LEU A 503 7.28 -8.92 -19.53
CA LEU A 503 7.95 -10.14 -19.03
C LEU A 503 7.02 -11.35 -18.95
N THR A 504 5.74 -11.13 -18.65
CA THR A 504 4.71 -12.17 -18.54
C THR A 504 3.86 -12.32 -19.79
N SER A 505 4.23 -11.64 -20.87
CA SER A 505 3.60 -11.78 -22.18
C SER A 505 3.67 -13.23 -22.68
N ASP A 506 2.71 -13.61 -23.51
CA ASP A 506 2.70 -14.86 -24.25
C ASP A 506 3.53 -14.78 -25.55
N THR A 507 4.22 -13.67 -25.80
CA THR A 507 5.12 -13.49 -26.96
C THR A 507 6.60 -13.41 -26.53
N PRO A 508 7.49 -14.25 -27.10
CA PRO A 508 8.92 -14.18 -26.80
C PRO A 508 9.56 -12.83 -27.15
N GLU A 509 9.05 -12.12 -28.16
CA GLU A 509 9.54 -10.83 -28.61
C GLU A 509 9.39 -9.75 -27.52
N GLU A 510 8.19 -9.63 -26.93
CA GLU A 510 7.93 -8.66 -25.85
C GLU A 510 8.74 -9.00 -24.60
N GLN A 511 8.87 -10.29 -24.27
CA GLN A 511 9.72 -10.73 -23.16
C GLN A 511 11.18 -10.32 -23.38
N ASN A 512 11.72 -10.56 -24.59
CA ASN A 512 13.10 -10.20 -24.90
C ASN A 512 13.32 -8.68 -24.85
N GLU A 513 12.37 -7.89 -25.35
CA GLU A 513 12.43 -6.43 -25.26
C GLU A 513 12.47 -5.96 -23.79
N ALA A 514 11.64 -6.53 -22.92
CA ALA A 514 11.65 -6.23 -21.49
C ALA A 514 12.98 -6.65 -20.84
N LEU A 515 13.52 -7.82 -21.19
CA LEU A 515 14.79 -8.30 -20.65
C LEU A 515 15.96 -7.40 -21.04
N GLU A 516 16.01 -6.88 -22.27
CA GLU A 516 17.03 -5.90 -22.68
C GLU A 516 16.88 -4.58 -21.91
N LYS A 517 15.65 -4.06 -21.77
CA LYS A 517 15.41 -2.86 -20.95
C LYS A 517 15.90 -3.05 -19.52
N ILE A 518 15.59 -4.19 -18.89
CA ILE A 518 16.00 -4.50 -17.52
C ILE A 518 17.52 -4.52 -17.36
N LYS A 519 18.28 -4.99 -18.35
CA LYS A 519 19.74 -4.99 -18.29
C LYS A 519 20.31 -3.56 -18.20
N GLU A 520 19.70 -2.63 -18.91
CA GLU A 520 20.12 -1.22 -18.97
C GLU A 520 19.69 -0.39 -17.75
N LEU A 521 18.73 -0.87 -16.95
CA LEU A 521 18.24 -0.15 -15.78
C LEU A 521 19.32 0.01 -14.67
N PRO A 522 19.39 1.17 -14.01
CA PRO A 522 20.23 1.36 -12.82
C PRO A 522 19.68 0.59 -11.61
N ASP A 523 20.56 0.19 -10.68
CA ASP A 523 20.21 -0.67 -9.53
C ASP A 523 19.11 -0.09 -8.63
N SER A 524 19.01 1.24 -8.54
CA SER A 524 17.93 1.92 -7.81
C SER A 524 16.55 1.62 -8.38
N GLU A 525 16.45 1.36 -9.68
CA GLU A 525 15.21 1.12 -10.43
C GLU A 525 14.89 -0.36 -10.56
N LYS A 526 15.87 -1.24 -10.38
CA LYS A 526 15.65 -2.69 -10.30
C LYS A 526 14.94 -3.13 -9.02
N LYS A 527 15.10 -2.39 -7.91
CA LYS A 527 14.59 -2.77 -6.57
C LYS A 527 13.07 -2.89 -6.47
N PRO A 528 12.25 -1.94 -6.99
CA PRO A 528 10.80 -2.06 -6.91
C PRO A 528 10.27 -3.25 -7.71
N LEU A 529 10.69 -3.38 -8.98
CA LEU A 529 10.33 -4.52 -9.84
C LEU A 529 10.77 -5.86 -9.23
N LEU A 530 11.98 -5.94 -8.65
CA LEU A 530 12.43 -7.13 -7.92
C LEU A 530 11.52 -7.46 -6.73
N SER A 531 11.10 -6.45 -5.96
CA SER A 531 10.22 -6.64 -4.81
C SER A 531 8.83 -7.14 -5.23
N TYR A 532 8.34 -6.66 -6.37
CA TYR A 532 7.10 -7.12 -6.97
C TYR A 532 7.17 -8.58 -7.43
N ILE A 533 8.18 -8.95 -8.22
CA ILE A 533 8.37 -10.35 -8.68
C ILE A 533 8.56 -11.29 -7.50
N LYS A 534 9.26 -10.86 -6.44
CA LYS A 534 9.39 -11.63 -5.18
C LYS A 534 8.04 -11.89 -4.53
N ASN A 535 7.19 -10.87 -4.43
CA ASN A 535 5.85 -11.04 -3.88
C ASN A 535 5.02 -12.05 -4.68
N GLU A 536 5.07 -12.00 -6.01
CA GLU A 536 4.38 -12.99 -6.87
C GLU A 536 4.93 -14.42 -6.69
N LEU A 537 6.24 -14.55 -6.44
CA LEU A 537 6.89 -15.82 -6.12
C LEU A 537 6.45 -16.35 -4.73
N ASP A 538 6.48 -15.50 -3.72
CA ASP A 538 6.13 -15.84 -2.33
C ASP A 538 4.64 -16.20 -2.17
N THR A 539 3.77 -15.52 -2.91
CA THR A 539 2.32 -15.79 -2.96
C THR A 539 1.94 -16.94 -3.91
N LYS A 540 2.92 -17.57 -4.57
CA LYS A 540 2.76 -18.65 -5.56
C LYS A 540 1.97 -18.29 -6.84
N ARG A 541 1.51 -17.05 -7.00
CA ARG A 541 0.79 -16.55 -8.20
C ARG A 541 1.60 -16.69 -9.48
N LEU A 542 2.92 -16.57 -9.36
CA LEU A 542 3.83 -16.76 -10.50
C LEU A 542 3.70 -18.17 -11.11
N PHE A 543 3.29 -19.18 -10.33
CA PHE A 543 3.06 -20.54 -10.81
C PHE A 543 1.66 -20.79 -11.40
N GLU A 544 0.78 -19.79 -11.39
CA GLU A 544 -0.53 -19.85 -12.07
C GLU A 544 -0.41 -19.40 -13.54
N LEU A 545 0.68 -18.72 -13.89
CA LEU A 545 0.98 -18.26 -15.24
C LEU A 545 1.21 -19.43 -16.20
N LEU A 546 0.90 -19.21 -17.49
CA LEU A 546 1.27 -20.12 -18.57
C LEU A 546 2.81 -20.33 -18.60
N PRO A 547 3.29 -21.50 -19.06
CA PRO A 547 4.72 -21.83 -19.04
C PRO A 547 5.64 -20.77 -19.63
N LEU A 548 5.26 -20.17 -20.76
CA LEU A 548 6.05 -19.14 -21.44
C LEU A 548 6.13 -17.85 -20.62
N SER A 549 4.99 -17.34 -20.15
CA SER A 549 4.91 -16.17 -19.27
C SER A 549 5.70 -16.35 -17.98
N ARG A 550 5.61 -17.55 -17.39
CA ARG A 550 6.32 -17.93 -16.17
C ARG A 550 7.84 -17.96 -16.40
N ALA A 551 8.29 -18.56 -17.50
CA ALA A 551 9.69 -18.60 -17.87
C ALA A 551 10.26 -17.18 -18.09
N GLY A 552 9.49 -16.28 -18.71
CA GLY A 552 9.82 -14.87 -18.86
C GLY A 552 10.02 -14.16 -17.51
N ALA A 553 9.09 -14.35 -16.57
CA ALA A 553 9.19 -13.80 -15.22
C ALA A 553 10.45 -14.28 -14.46
N PHE A 554 10.78 -15.58 -14.54
CA PHE A 554 12.00 -16.12 -13.93
C PHE A 554 13.29 -15.62 -14.59
N LYS A 555 13.29 -15.36 -15.90
CA LYS A 555 14.43 -14.70 -16.59
C LYS A 555 14.60 -13.27 -16.10
N GLY A 556 13.50 -12.53 -15.89
CA GLY A 556 13.51 -11.21 -15.25
C GLY A 556 14.10 -11.26 -13.84
N LEU A 557 13.65 -12.22 -13.01
CA LEU A 557 14.17 -12.44 -11.66
C LEU A 557 15.69 -12.69 -11.67
N ALA A 558 16.19 -13.49 -12.62
CA ALA A 558 17.62 -13.77 -12.76
C ALA A 558 18.46 -12.51 -13.07
N LEU A 559 17.92 -11.55 -13.83
CA LEU A 559 18.61 -10.29 -14.14
C LEU A 559 18.52 -9.25 -13.00
N LEU A 560 17.43 -9.28 -12.23
CA LEU A 560 17.16 -8.31 -11.16
C LEU A 560 17.83 -8.68 -9.83
N GLY A 561 18.26 -9.92 -9.66
CA GLY A 561 18.90 -10.41 -8.43
C GLY A 561 18.03 -11.45 -7.73
N ASP A 562 18.04 -12.68 -8.27
CA ASP A 562 17.28 -13.82 -7.76
C ASP A 562 17.64 -14.10 -6.28
N PRO A 563 16.66 -14.07 -5.35
CA PRO A 563 16.93 -14.23 -3.93
C PRO A 563 17.17 -15.69 -3.51
N ARG A 564 16.92 -16.66 -4.39
CA ARG A 564 16.95 -18.09 -4.05
C ARG A 564 18.39 -18.58 -3.88
N ARG A 565 18.89 -18.51 -2.65
CA ARG A 565 20.26 -18.94 -2.32
C ARG A 565 20.51 -20.42 -2.63
N ASP A 566 19.54 -21.29 -2.42
CA ASP A 566 19.61 -22.72 -2.74
C ASP A 566 19.76 -23.01 -4.24
N VAL A 567 19.41 -22.03 -5.09
CA VAL A 567 19.54 -22.07 -6.55
C VAL A 567 20.85 -21.45 -7.03
N LEU A 568 21.30 -20.37 -6.40
CA LEU A 568 22.49 -19.62 -6.86
C LEU A 568 23.80 -20.05 -6.22
N ASP A 569 23.76 -20.60 -5.01
CA ASP A 569 24.92 -20.83 -4.16
C ASP A 569 25.15 -22.33 -3.87
N SER A 570 26.33 -22.84 -4.23
CA SER A 570 26.66 -24.27 -4.06
C SER A 570 26.66 -24.67 -2.58
N GLY A 571 27.03 -23.76 -1.67
CA GLY A 571 27.02 -24.01 -0.23
C GLY A 571 25.62 -24.05 0.40
N SER A 572 24.60 -23.56 -0.32
CA SER A 572 23.21 -23.47 0.14
C SER A 572 22.29 -24.49 -0.54
N MET A 573 22.84 -25.40 -1.36
CA MET A 573 22.07 -26.39 -2.12
C MET A 573 21.11 -27.19 -1.23
N ALA A 574 19.85 -27.29 -1.69
CA ALA A 574 18.86 -28.14 -1.05
C ALA A 574 19.00 -29.59 -1.53
N PHE A 575 18.92 -30.54 -0.60
CA PHE A 575 18.95 -31.98 -0.87
C PHE A 575 17.71 -32.67 -0.31
N ARG A 576 17.28 -33.74 -0.98
CA ARG A 576 16.12 -34.56 -0.65
C ARG A 576 16.53 -35.98 -0.30
N CYS A 577 16.02 -36.48 0.82
CA CYS A 577 16.31 -37.83 1.29
C CYS A 577 15.49 -38.84 0.49
N ILE A 578 16.18 -39.74 -0.23
CA ILE A 578 15.57 -40.86 -0.92
C ILE A 578 15.66 -42.10 -0.03
N LYS A 579 14.51 -42.55 0.47
CA LYS A 579 14.46 -43.65 1.43
C LYS A 579 14.82 -44.99 0.79
N LYS A 580 15.55 -45.83 1.53
CA LYS A 580 15.80 -47.23 1.16
C LYS A 580 14.49 -48.00 0.99
N GLY A 581 14.51 -49.07 0.20
CA GLY A 581 13.36 -49.94 -0.02
C GLY A 581 13.02 -50.15 -1.50
N PRO A 582 11.91 -50.87 -1.76
CA PRO A 582 11.53 -51.32 -3.10
C PRO A 582 10.96 -50.23 -4.00
N PHE A 583 11.25 -50.31 -5.29
CA PHE A 583 10.63 -49.49 -6.35
C PHE A 583 10.59 -50.24 -7.70
N TRP A 584 9.81 -49.72 -8.64
CA TRP A 584 9.77 -50.24 -10.01
C TRP A 584 10.92 -49.67 -10.85
N TYR A 585 11.74 -50.56 -11.44
CA TYR A 585 12.89 -50.17 -12.26
C TYR A 585 12.76 -50.68 -13.69
N GLY A 586 12.89 -49.76 -14.66
CA GLY A 586 12.78 -50.04 -16.08
C GLY A 586 11.33 -50.18 -16.58
N GLU A 587 11.18 -50.28 -17.91
CA GLU A 587 9.90 -50.49 -18.59
C GLU A 587 10.01 -51.63 -19.62
N GLY A 588 8.86 -52.22 -19.99
CA GLY A 588 8.79 -53.28 -21.00
C GLY A 588 9.64 -54.51 -20.67
N LYS A 589 10.48 -54.94 -21.61
CA LYS A 589 11.35 -56.14 -21.45
C LYS A 589 12.48 -55.94 -20.42
N GLU A 590 12.76 -54.71 -20.04
CA GLU A 590 13.79 -54.36 -19.06
C GLU A 590 13.22 -54.15 -17.65
N ALA A 591 11.88 -54.23 -17.50
CA ALA A 591 11.21 -54.05 -16.23
C ALA A 591 11.63 -55.16 -15.25
N LYS A 592 12.25 -54.76 -14.14
CA LYS A 592 12.46 -55.63 -12.98
C LYS A 592 11.35 -55.34 -11.99
N GLU A 593 10.44 -56.29 -11.82
CA GLU A 593 9.40 -56.19 -10.80
C GLU A 593 10.06 -55.99 -9.43
N CYS A 594 9.83 -54.82 -8.83
CA CYS A 594 10.20 -54.51 -7.44
C CYS A 594 11.72 -54.66 -7.14
N HIS A 595 12.55 -53.76 -7.68
CA HIS A 595 13.97 -53.67 -7.30
C HIS A 595 14.13 -53.01 -5.93
N GLU A 596 14.96 -53.57 -5.05
CA GLU A 596 15.22 -53.03 -3.71
C GLU A 596 16.56 -52.30 -3.63
N LEU A 597 16.50 -51.00 -3.31
CA LEU A 597 17.70 -50.19 -3.04
C LEU A 597 17.94 -50.21 -1.52
N SER A 598 19.02 -50.84 -1.09
CA SER A 598 19.26 -51.24 0.32
C SER A 598 19.73 -50.12 1.25
N TYR A 599 20.05 -48.95 0.71
CA TYR A 599 20.55 -47.79 1.43
C TYR A 599 19.69 -46.56 1.14
N GLU A 600 19.75 -45.58 2.03
CA GLU A 600 19.21 -44.25 1.76
C GLU A 600 20.33 -43.37 1.23
N TYR A 601 19.96 -42.38 0.42
CA TYR A 601 20.88 -41.39 -0.10
C TYR A 601 20.17 -40.05 -0.21
N TRP A 602 20.92 -39.00 -0.53
CA TRP A 602 20.35 -37.68 -0.75
C TRP A 602 20.59 -37.24 -2.18
N LEU A 603 19.60 -36.63 -2.82
CA LEU A 603 19.70 -36.11 -4.17
C LEU A 603 19.41 -34.60 -4.15
N ALA A 604 20.17 -33.81 -4.89
CA ALA A 604 19.94 -32.37 -4.97
C ALA A 604 18.53 -32.09 -5.49
N LYS A 605 17.86 -31.09 -4.90
CA LYS A 605 16.47 -30.72 -5.23
C LYS A 605 16.31 -30.31 -6.69
N TYR A 606 17.33 -29.66 -7.25
CA TYR A 606 17.40 -29.18 -8.63
C TYR A 606 18.67 -29.68 -9.34
N PRO A 607 18.74 -29.64 -10.68
CA PRO A 607 20.00 -29.75 -11.40
C PRO A 607 20.97 -28.63 -11.00
N VAL A 608 22.27 -28.84 -11.18
CA VAL A 608 23.28 -27.81 -10.87
C VAL A 608 23.08 -26.61 -11.79
N THR A 609 23.04 -25.41 -11.21
CA THR A 609 22.82 -24.19 -11.99
C THR A 609 24.09 -23.61 -12.58
N VAL A 610 23.93 -22.72 -13.56
CA VAL A 610 25.03 -21.93 -14.15
C VAL A 610 25.80 -21.18 -13.07
N SER A 611 25.11 -20.56 -12.11
CA SER A 611 25.74 -19.84 -10.98
C SER A 611 26.56 -20.78 -10.11
N GLN A 612 25.99 -21.92 -9.71
CA GLN A 612 26.65 -22.91 -8.87
C GLN A 612 27.90 -23.50 -9.54
N PHE A 613 27.78 -23.91 -10.80
CA PHE A 613 28.92 -24.47 -11.54
C PHE A 613 30.02 -23.43 -11.79
N ARG A 614 29.64 -22.17 -12.04
CA ARG A 614 30.60 -21.07 -12.22
C ARG A 614 31.50 -20.88 -11.00
N GLN A 615 30.97 -21.06 -9.78
CA GLN A 615 31.78 -21.01 -8.56
C GLN A 615 32.94 -22.03 -8.57
N PHE A 616 32.74 -23.20 -9.20
CA PHE A 616 33.81 -24.18 -9.41
C PHE A 616 34.68 -23.81 -10.61
N ALA A 617 34.07 -23.54 -11.76
CA ALA A 617 34.77 -23.36 -13.03
C ALA A 617 35.74 -22.16 -13.02
N ASP A 618 35.37 -21.07 -12.35
CA ASP A 618 36.17 -19.86 -12.26
C ASP A 618 37.16 -19.89 -11.08
N SER A 619 37.08 -20.91 -10.23
CA SER A 619 37.97 -21.07 -9.07
C SER A 619 39.35 -21.57 -9.47
N LYS A 620 40.36 -21.29 -8.63
CA LYS A 620 41.72 -21.83 -8.83
C LYS A 620 41.75 -23.35 -8.65
N GLU A 621 40.78 -23.87 -7.92
CA GLU A 621 40.55 -25.28 -7.62
C GLU A 621 40.21 -26.08 -8.88
N TYR A 622 39.60 -25.46 -9.90
CA TYR A 622 39.28 -26.13 -11.17
C TYR A 622 40.51 -26.78 -11.82
N GLN A 623 41.70 -26.24 -11.62
CA GLN A 623 42.94 -26.78 -12.21
C GLN A 623 43.63 -27.85 -11.34
N GLN A 624 43.09 -28.21 -10.17
CA GLN A 624 43.73 -29.15 -9.27
C GLN A 624 43.43 -30.61 -9.63
N ASP A 625 44.46 -31.37 -9.98
CA ASP A 625 44.39 -32.77 -10.46
C ASP A 625 43.58 -33.71 -9.58
N ARG A 626 43.54 -33.47 -8.26
CA ARG A 626 42.77 -34.28 -7.30
C ARG A 626 41.27 -34.39 -7.60
N TYR A 627 40.70 -33.44 -8.35
CA TYR A 627 39.29 -33.49 -8.76
C TYR A 627 39.08 -34.24 -10.09
N TRP A 628 40.14 -34.56 -10.83
CA TRP A 628 40.10 -35.04 -12.22
C TRP A 628 40.72 -36.44 -12.48
N PRO A 629 40.68 -37.43 -11.57
CA PRO A 629 41.34 -38.72 -11.79
C PRO A 629 40.92 -39.42 -13.09
N GLU A 630 39.63 -39.47 -13.44
CA GLU A 630 39.15 -40.08 -14.69
C GLU A 630 39.57 -39.29 -15.91
N ALA A 631 39.44 -37.96 -15.86
CA ALA A 631 39.86 -37.09 -16.96
C ALA A 631 41.36 -37.21 -17.26
N ILE A 632 42.21 -37.29 -16.24
CA ILE A 632 43.66 -37.47 -16.40
C ILE A 632 43.96 -38.83 -17.02
N LYS A 633 43.31 -39.90 -16.53
CA LYS A 633 43.47 -41.24 -17.07
C LYS A 633 43.07 -41.33 -18.55
N ASP A 634 41.98 -40.67 -18.90
CA ASP A 634 41.38 -40.74 -20.24
C ASP A 634 41.88 -39.63 -21.18
N GLY A 635 42.82 -38.78 -20.74
CA GLY A 635 43.46 -37.73 -21.54
C GLY A 635 42.55 -36.53 -21.88
N PHE A 636 41.52 -36.28 -21.07
CA PHE A 636 40.55 -35.20 -21.29
C PHE A 636 41.16 -33.81 -21.04
N GLN A 637 40.93 -32.90 -21.99
CA GLN A 637 41.34 -31.50 -21.86
C GLN A 637 40.25 -30.67 -21.16
N ARG A 638 40.61 -30.08 -20.02
CA ARG A 638 39.75 -29.18 -19.23
C ARG A 638 39.46 -27.91 -20.02
N LYS A 639 38.20 -27.47 -20.08
CA LYS A 639 37.79 -26.30 -20.89
C LYS A 639 37.30 -25.09 -20.08
N GLY A 640 37.16 -25.21 -18.76
CA GLY A 640 36.67 -24.12 -17.91
C GLY A 640 35.16 -23.95 -17.99
N MET A 641 34.68 -22.73 -17.70
CA MET A 641 33.27 -22.38 -17.83
C MET A 641 32.84 -22.45 -19.30
N PRO A 642 31.75 -23.16 -19.64
CA PRO A 642 31.27 -23.20 -21.01
C PRO A 642 30.85 -21.81 -21.51
N GLU A 643 31.18 -21.49 -22.76
CA GLU A 643 30.60 -20.34 -23.45
C GLU A 643 29.16 -20.67 -23.83
N LEU A 644 28.20 -20.09 -23.11
CA LEU A 644 26.78 -20.34 -23.30
C LEU A 644 26.12 -19.22 -24.10
N PRO A 645 25.33 -19.54 -25.15
CA PRO A 645 24.42 -18.56 -25.75
C PRO A 645 23.52 -17.91 -24.69
N ASN A 646 23.16 -16.63 -24.90
CA ASN A 646 22.38 -15.84 -23.93
C ASN A 646 21.13 -16.56 -23.38
N ARG A 647 20.43 -17.34 -24.22
CA ARG A 647 19.23 -18.11 -23.82
C ARG A 647 19.47 -19.19 -22.76
N PHE A 648 20.73 -19.61 -22.55
CA PHE A 648 21.13 -20.62 -21.56
C PHE A 648 21.98 -20.04 -20.42
N ALA A 649 22.39 -18.78 -20.51
CA ALA A 649 23.44 -18.20 -19.66
C ALA A 649 22.94 -17.59 -18.33
N TYR A 650 21.63 -17.63 -18.07
CA TYR A 650 21.04 -17.08 -16.84
C TYR A 650 21.51 -17.85 -15.60
N ALA A 651 21.81 -17.11 -14.53
CA ALA A 651 22.43 -17.65 -13.31
C ALA A 651 21.65 -18.81 -12.66
N SER A 652 20.31 -18.77 -12.70
CA SER A 652 19.42 -19.76 -12.10
C SER A 652 18.97 -20.86 -13.05
N HIS A 653 19.42 -20.87 -14.31
CA HIS A 653 19.17 -21.98 -15.24
C HIS A 653 20.11 -23.15 -14.95
N PRO A 654 19.74 -24.39 -15.31
CA PRO A 654 20.65 -25.53 -15.22
C PRO A 654 21.88 -25.30 -16.11
N VAL A 655 23.05 -25.70 -15.62
CA VAL A 655 24.28 -25.67 -16.42
C VAL A 655 24.22 -26.75 -17.49
N VAL A 656 24.56 -26.37 -18.72
CA VAL A 656 24.64 -27.24 -19.90
C VAL A 656 26.00 -27.08 -20.56
N ASN A 657 26.29 -27.85 -21.62
CA ASN A 657 27.60 -27.90 -22.27
C ASN A 657 28.74 -28.31 -21.31
N VAL A 658 28.42 -29.17 -20.35
CA VAL A 658 29.38 -29.76 -19.41
C VAL A 658 29.55 -31.24 -19.68
N SER A 659 30.80 -31.68 -19.63
CA SER A 659 31.16 -33.09 -19.82
C SER A 659 30.86 -33.90 -18.56
N TRP A 660 30.84 -35.22 -18.72
CA TRP A 660 30.72 -36.14 -17.59
C TRP A 660 31.89 -35.96 -16.60
N TYR A 661 33.10 -35.71 -17.11
CA TYR A 661 34.30 -35.50 -16.28
C TYR A 661 34.20 -34.23 -15.42
N GLU A 662 33.73 -33.12 -16.00
CA GLU A 662 33.50 -31.87 -15.26
C GLU A 662 32.44 -32.02 -14.18
N SER A 663 31.38 -32.76 -14.48
CA SER A 663 30.29 -33.03 -13.56
C SER A 663 30.77 -33.82 -12.33
N LEU A 664 31.66 -34.80 -12.53
CA LEU A 664 32.34 -35.51 -11.43
C LEU A 664 33.30 -34.62 -10.65
N ALA A 665 34.11 -33.81 -11.35
CA ALA A 665 35.06 -32.91 -10.71
C ALA A 665 34.35 -31.89 -9.82
N TYR A 666 33.21 -31.35 -10.27
CA TYR A 666 32.34 -30.49 -9.46
C TYR A 666 31.87 -31.17 -8.18
N CYS A 667 31.39 -32.42 -8.26
CA CYS A 667 30.96 -33.17 -7.07
C CYS A 667 32.09 -33.32 -6.04
N ARG A 668 33.31 -33.60 -6.50
CA ARG A 668 34.48 -33.71 -5.60
C ARG A 668 34.88 -32.37 -5.01
N TRP A 669 34.82 -31.30 -5.81
CA TRP A 669 35.09 -29.95 -5.33
C TRP A 669 34.08 -29.52 -4.27
N LEU A 670 32.80 -29.85 -4.43
CA LEU A 670 31.75 -29.54 -3.46
C LEU A 670 32.03 -30.15 -2.08
N LYS A 671 32.67 -31.32 -2.02
CA LYS A 671 33.13 -31.93 -0.76
C LYS A 671 34.10 -31.02 0.00
N ASP A 672 35.02 -30.38 -0.69
CA ASP A 672 36.01 -29.49 -0.07
C ASP A 672 35.41 -28.15 0.35
N GLN A 673 34.34 -27.72 -0.31
CA GLN A 673 33.53 -26.56 0.08
C GLN A 673 32.61 -26.84 1.29
N SER A 674 32.56 -28.08 1.80
CA SER A 674 31.67 -28.46 2.92
C SER A 674 31.91 -27.69 4.22
N LYS A 675 33.07 -27.05 4.40
CA LYS A 675 33.34 -26.11 5.51
C LYS A 675 32.55 -24.80 5.41
N LEU A 676 32.03 -24.46 4.22
CA LEU A 676 31.23 -23.25 3.97
C LEU A 676 29.73 -23.47 4.19
N MET A 677 29.28 -24.70 4.46
CA MET A 677 27.86 -25.02 4.68
C MET A 677 27.32 -24.60 6.06
N GLU A 678 28.01 -23.72 6.81
CA GLU A 678 27.57 -23.25 8.14
C GLU A 678 26.25 -22.44 8.13
N GLY A 679 25.75 -22.06 6.95
CA GLY A 679 24.42 -21.44 6.77
C GLY A 679 23.39 -22.27 5.96
N GLY A 680 23.75 -23.49 5.51
CA GLY A 680 22.93 -24.40 4.69
C GLY A 680 22.62 -25.72 5.40
N ASN A 681 21.67 -26.51 4.86
CA ASN A 681 21.05 -27.71 5.45
C ASN A 681 21.98 -28.50 6.41
N GLN A 682 21.87 -28.24 7.72
CA GLN A 682 22.77 -28.75 8.76
C GLN A 682 22.89 -30.29 8.77
N ALA A 683 21.84 -30.98 8.32
CA ALA A 683 21.84 -32.44 8.18
C ALA A 683 22.86 -32.92 7.14
N VAL A 684 22.99 -32.24 6.00
CA VAL A 684 23.94 -32.59 4.94
C VAL A 684 25.38 -32.34 5.41
N ALA A 685 25.61 -31.22 6.09
CA ALA A 685 26.92 -30.90 6.68
C ALA A 685 27.35 -31.91 7.76
N ALA A 686 26.40 -32.45 8.53
CA ALA A 686 26.65 -33.52 9.49
C ALA A 686 27.02 -34.84 8.81
N LEU A 687 26.27 -35.24 7.78
CA LEU A 687 26.50 -36.51 7.06
C LEU A 687 27.86 -36.56 6.34
N VAL A 688 28.32 -35.44 5.77
CA VAL A 688 29.66 -35.37 5.14
C VAL A 688 30.78 -35.64 6.17
N ARG A 689 30.56 -35.36 7.46
CA ARG A 689 31.50 -35.67 8.55
C ARG A 689 31.45 -37.14 8.99
N GLU A 690 30.38 -37.87 8.66
CA GLU A 690 30.10 -39.26 9.04
C GLU A 690 30.39 -40.26 7.90
N ASP A 691 31.37 -39.96 7.02
CA ASP A 691 31.81 -40.83 5.92
C ASP A 691 30.79 -40.97 4.77
N TRP A 692 30.27 -39.84 4.29
CA TRP A 692 29.49 -39.71 3.07
C TRP A 692 30.24 -38.85 2.03
N HIS A 693 29.94 -39.01 0.74
CA HIS A 693 30.58 -38.23 -0.32
C HIS A 693 29.61 -37.81 -1.43
N PHE A 694 29.93 -36.67 -2.04
CA PHE A 694 29.20 -36.14 -3.18
C PHE A 694 29.63 -36.84 -4.47
N CYS A 695 28.68 -37.20 -5.31
CA CYS A 695 28.89 -37.86 -6.60
C CYS A 695 27.74 -37.54 -7.57
N LEU A 696 27.84 -38.01 -8.81
CA LEU A 696 26.67 -38.14 -9.68
C LEU A 696 25.79 -39.31 -9.19
N PRO A 697 24.46 -39.27 -9.38
CA PRO A 697 23.63 -40.43 -9.07
C PRO A 697 23.99 -41.60 -9.99
N LEU A 698 23.88 -42.83 -9.47
CA LEU A 698 23.71 -43.99 -10.34
C LEU A 698 22.40 -43.84 -11.09
N GLU A 699 22.35 -44.43 -12.26
CA GLU A 699 21.12 -44.53 -13.05
C GLU A 699 19.92 -45.02 -12.23
N ILE A 700 20.15 -46.05 -11.40
CA ILE A 700 19.12 -46.67 -10.56
C ILE A 700 18.69 -45.77 -9.39
N GLU A 701 19.62 -44.97 -8.86
CA GLU A 701 19.34 -43.95 -7.85
C GLU A 701 18.53 -42.81 -8.49
N TRP A 702 18.88 -42.40 -9.71
CA TRP A 702 18.15 -41.37 -10.43
C TRP A 702 16.69 -41.79 -10.69
N GLU A 703 16.48 -43.00 -11.23
CA GLU A 703 15.14 -43.47 -11.56
C GLU A 703 14.25 -43.65 -10.32
N LYS A 704 14.82 -44.15 -9.21
CA LYS A 704 14.07 -44.25 -7.96
C LYS A 704 13.62 -42.88 -7.45
N ALA A 705 14.50 -41.88 -7.54
CA ALA A 705 14.19 -40.52 -7.10
C ALA A 705 13.11 -39.88 -7.98
N ALA A 706 13.10 -40.16 -9.28
CA ALA A 706 12.08 -39.68 -10.22
C ALA A 706 10.74 -40.40 -10.02
N ARG A 707 10.74 -41.73 -9.96
CA ARG A 707 9.53 -42.56 -9.99
C ARG A 707 8.83 -42.70 -8.62
N GLY A 708 9.60 -42.74 -7.53
CA GLY A 708 9.09 -42.97 -6.18
C GLY A 708 9.05 -44.45 -5.75
N PRO A 709 8.55 -44.74 -4.52
CA PRO A 709 8.50 -46.09 -3.97
C PRO A 709 7.39 -46.96 -4.60
N SER A 710 7.55 -48.28 -4.53
CA SER A 710 6.50 -49.26 -4.87
C SER A 710 5.27 -49.08 -3.95
N PRO A 711 4.02 -49.25 -4.44
CA PRO A 711 3.61 -49.85 -5.71
C PRO A 711 3.54 -48.89 -6.92
N GLY A 712 4.01 -47.64 -6.81
CA GLY A 712 3.90 -46.65 -7.89
C GLY A 712 4.61 -47.07 -9.18
N LYS A 713 3.89 -47.00 -10.32
CA LYS A 713 4.39 -47.25 -11.69
C LYS A 713 4.37 -45.98 -12.55
N ARG A 714 4.64 -44.83 -11.94
CA ARG A 714 4.51 -43.53 -12.61
C ARG A 714 5.39 -43.45 -13.84
N LEU A 715 4.86 -43.05 -15.00
CA LEU A 715 5.66 -42.82 -16.21
C LEU A 715 6.55 -41.58 -16.10
N TYR A 716 6.08 -40.59 -15.34
CA TYR A 716 6.73 -39.33 -15.04
C TYR A 716 6.67 -39.05 -13.52
N PRO A 717 7.54 -38.20 -12.95
CA PRO A 717 7.47 -37.79 -11.54
C PRO A 717 6.09 -37.27 -11.15
N CYS A 718 5.48 -36.46 -12.02
CA CYS A 718 4.16 -35.87 -11.85
C CYS A 718 2.98 -36.84 -12.02
N GLY A 719 3.20 -38.05 -12.56
CA GLY A 719 2.14 -39.05 -12.76
C GLY A 719 2.32 -39.88 -14.02
N ASP A 720 1.21 -40.31 -14.62
CA ASP A 720 1.23 -41.16 -15.82
C ASP A 720 1.13 -40.35 -17.14
N ALA A 721 0.98 -39.04 -17.04
CA ALA A 721 0.99 -38.12 -18.18
C ALA A 721 1.56 -36.76 -17.77
N ILE A 722 2.24 -36.10 -18.70
CA ILE A 722 2.71 -34.72 -18.53
C ILE A 722 1.53 -33.78 -18.78
N ALA A 723 1.12 -33.00 -17.77
CA ALA A 723 0.23 -31.88 -17.98
C ALA A 723 0.96 -30.75 -18.74
N SER A 724 0.25 -29.99 -19.58
CA SER A 724 0.86 -28.98 -20.47
C SER A 724 1.67 -27.89 -19.74
N ASN A 725 1.41 -27.67 -18.46
CA ASN A 725 2.07 -26.68 -17.61
C ASN A 725 3.09 -27.28 -16.61
N ALA A 726 3.27 -28.60 -16.60
CA ALA A 726 3.99 -29.27 -15.53
C ALA A 726 5.50 -29.41 -15.78
N VAL A 727 5.96 -29.28 -17.03
CA VAL A 727 7.33 -29.63 -17.44
C VAL A 727 7.83 -28.70 -18.55
N ASN A 728 9.15 -28.48 -18.64
CA ASN A 728 9.81 -27.87 -19.81
C ASN A 728 10.33 -28.94 -20.77
N TYR A 729 9.60 -29.24 -21.84
CA TYR A 729 9.97 -30.20 -22.88
C TYR A 729 9.57 -29.65 -24.26
N SER A 730 9.77 -30.41 -25.34
CA SER A 730 9.67 -29.86 -26.70
C SER A 730 8.30 -29.22 -27.01
N GLU A 731 7.23 -29.81 -26.49
CA GLU A 731 5.85 -29.37 -26.71
C GLU A 731 5.47 -28.18 -25.80
N THR A 732 6.24 -27.86 -24.76
CA THR A 732 6.09 -26.62 -23.98
C THR A 732 6.45 -25.39 -24.81
N GLY A 733 7.28 -25.55 -25.86
CA GLY A 733 7.58 -24.50 -26.83
C GLY A 733 8.57 -23.42 -26.34
N LEU A 734 9.25 -23.60 -25.20
CA LEU A 734 10.21 -22.61 -24.67
C LEU A 734 11.51 -22.51 -25.47
N SER A 735 11.87 -23.55 -26.23
CA SER A 735 13.07 -23.61 -27.07
C SER A 735 14.38 -23.27 -26.35
N SER A 736 14.42 -23.43 -25.02
CA SER A 736 15.54 -23.13 -24.13
C SER A 736 15.34 -23.78 -22.77
N THR A 737 16.41 -23.87 -21.97
CA THR A 737 16.29 -24.22 -20.56
C THR A 737 15.48 -23.16 -19.81
N SER A 738 14.91 -23.53 -18.68
CA SER A 738 14.21 -22.62 -17.75
C SER A 738 14.93 -22.58 -16.41
N SER A 739 14.72 -21.50 -15.66
CA SER A 739 15.19 -21.42 -14.27
C SER A 739 14.73 -22.66 -13.49
N VAL A 740 15.60 -23.23 -12.67
CA VAL A 740 15.25 -24.41 -11.90
C VAL A 740 14.11 -24.10 -10.93
N GLY A 741 13.16 -25.03 -10.79
CA GLY A 741 11.93 -24.84 -10.02
C GLY A 741 10.89 -23.94 -10.68
N CYS A 742 11.05 -23.58 -11.96
CA CYS A 742 10.00 -22.89 -12.74
C CYS A 742 8.74 -23.75 -12.89
N PHE A 743 8.90 -25.08 -12.84
CA PHE A 743 7.85 -26.07 -13.02
C PHE A 743 7.66 -26.89 -11.74
N PRO A 744 6.95 -26.36 -10.72
CA PRO A 744 6.80 -27.03 -9.44
C PRO A 744 5.97 -28.31 -9.51
N ASP A 745 5.15 -28.48 -10.55
CA ASP A 745 4.29 -29.67 -10.72
C ASP A 745 5.07 -30.90 -11.21
N ASP A 746 6.33 -30.75 -11.64
CA ASP A 746 7.27 -31.87 -11.88
C ASP A 746 7.92 -32.39 -10.58
N GLU A 747 7.28 -32.14 -9.43
CA GLU A 747 7.78 -32.62 -8.16
C GLU A 747 7.63 -34.15 -8.04
N SER A 748 8.77 -34.83 -7.86
CA SER A 748 8.79 -36.27 -7.63
C SER A 748 8.23 -36.64 -6.24
N PRO A 749 7.87 -37.92 -5.99
CA PRO A 749 7.45 -38.38 -4.66
C PRO A 749 8.45 -38.13 -3.53
N PHE A 750 9.70 -37.82 -3.86
CA PHE A 750 10.75 -37.46 -2.91
C PHE A 750 11.09 -35.96 -2.93
N HIS A 751 10.26 -35.12 -3.53
CA HIS A 751 10.39 -33.66 -3.59
C HIS A 751 11.58 -33.13 -4.40
N CYS A 752 12.07 -33.92 -5.37
CA CYS A 752 13.00 -33.45 -6.39
C CYS A 752 12.22 -32.82 -7.54
N ILE A 753 12.70 -31.70 -8.09
CA ILE A 753 12.04 -30.93 -9.14
C ILE A 753 12.95 -30.88 -10.37
N ASP A 754 12.36 -30.69 -11.54
CA ASP A 754 13.02 -30.73 -12.86
C ASP A 754 13.70 -32.09 -13.09
N MET A 755 13.03 -33.18 -12.68
CA MET A 755 13.44 -34.56 -12.98
C MET A 755 12.98 -34.97 -14.39
N THR A 756 12.05 -34.23 -14.98
CA THR A 756 11.53 -34.40 -16.34
C THR A 756 11.82 -33.16 -17.16
N GLY A 757 12.41 -33.32 -18.34
CA GLY A 757 12.71 -32.21 -19.23
C GLY A 757 13.74 -31.23 -18.64
N ASN A 758 13.70 -29.99 -19.10
CA ASN A 758 14.69 -28.93 -18.87
C ASN A 758 16.09 -29.32 -19.38
N VAL A 759 16.77 -30.28 -18.76
CA VAL A 759 18.05 -30.84 -19.22
C VAL A 759 18.14 -32.33 -18.91
N PHE A 760 18.81 -33.08 -19.81
CA PHE A 760 19.29 -34.41 -19.45
C PHE A 760 20.32 -34.32 -18.32
N GLU A 761 20.41 -35.36 -17.49
CA GLU A 761 21.31 -35.40 -16.33
C GLU A 761 22.28 -36.57 -16.39
N TRP A 762 23.59 -36.27 -16.35
CA TRP A 762 24.65 -37.29 -16.28
C TRP A 762 24.53 -38.19 -15.04
N CYS A 763 24.72 -39.50 -15.24
CA CYS A 763 24.83 -40.50 -14.18
C CYS A 763 26.26 -41.04 -14.04
N ARG A 764 26.66 -41.47 -12.84
CA ARG A 764 27.94 -42.19 -12.65
C ARG A 764 27.84 -43.64 -13.13
N ARG A 765 28.99 -44.23 -13.44
CA ARG A 765 29.10 -45.65 -13.81
C ARG A 765 28.81 -46.54 -12.61
N LYS A 766 28.22 -47.69 -12.87
CA LYS A 766 28.16 -48.77 -11.90
C LYS A 766 29.55 -49.41 -11.76
N PRO A 767 29.99 -49.81 -10.55
CA PRO A 767 31.22 -50.59 -10.40
C PRO A 767 31.24 -51.83 -11.31
N GLY A 768 32.33 -51.99 -12.08
CA GLY A 768 32.50 -53.10 -13.04
C GLY A 768 31.84 -52.90 -14.41
N ASP A 769 31.25 -51.73 -14.67
CA ASP A 769 30.78 -51.38 -16.01
C ASP A 769 31.94 -50.87 -16.88
N ASP A 770 32.26 -51.60 -17.94
CA ASP A 770 33.32 -51.29 -18.91
C ASP A 770 32.83 -50.55 -20.17
N SER A 771 31.57 -50.10 -20.20
CA SER A 771 31.00 -49.36 -21.35
C SER A 771 31.75 -48.07 -21.67
N SER A 772 32.06 -47.82 -22.94
CA SER A 772 32.69 -46.57 -23.39
C SER A 772 31.78 -45.34 -23.24
N SER A 773 30.46 -45.55 -23.16
CA SER A 773 29.46 -44.48 -22.99
C SER A 773 29.09 -44.27 -21.51
N ARG A 774 28.52 -43.11 -21.19
CA ARG A 774 27.97 -42.76 -19.89
C ARG A 774 26.50 -42.48 -20.04
N VAL A 775 25.72 -42.98 -19.09
CA VAL A 775 24.27 -42.85 -19.09
C VAL A 775 23.87 -41.43 -18.67
N PHE A 776 22.83 -40.91 -19.30
CA PHE A 776 22.10 -39.75 -18.83
C PHE A 776 20.59 -40.02 -18.87
N ARG A 777 19.81 -39.25 -18.09
CA ARG A 777 18.39 -39.50 -17.82
C ARG A 777 17.58 -38.19 -17.81
N GLY A 778 16.26 -38.28 -17.93
CA GLY A 778 15.30 -37.19 -17.63
C GLY A 778 14.67 -36.46 -18.81
N GLY A 779 15.23 -36.55 -20.01
CA GLY A 779 14.81 -35.72 -21.15
C GLY A 779 15.30 -34.28 -21.01
N SER A 780 15.15 -33.48 -22.07
CA SER A 780 15.54 -32.07 -22.07
C SER A 780 14.43 -31.14 -22.58
N TRP A 781 14.68 -29.83 -22.57
CA TRP A 781 13.78 -28.83 -23.16
C TRP A 781 13.44 -29.08 -24.64
N GLY A 782 14.30 -29.82 -25.35
CA GLY A 782 14.13 -30.17 -26.77
C GLY A 782 13.60 -31.58 -27.00
N SER A 783 13.38 -32.36 -25.94
CA SER A 783 12.96 -33.76 -26.03
C SER A 783 11.44 -33.91 -26.17
N PRO A 784 10.96 -34.88 -26.96
CA PRO A 784 9.56 -35.27 -26.95
C PRO A 784 9.19 -35.96 -25.63
N ALA A 785 7.90 -36.02 -25.30
CA ALA A 785 7.41 -36.65 -24.06
C ALA A 785 7.91 -38.09 -23.83
N GLU A 786 8.21 -38.84 -24.89
CA GLU A 786 8.71 -40.22 -24.83
C GLU A 786 10.09 -40.34 -24.20
N ASP A 787 10.94 -39.35 -24.41
CA ASP A 787 12.34 -39.31 -23.92
C ASP A 787 12.42 -38.73 -22.51
N CYS A 788 11.31 -38.14 -22.04
CA CYS A 788 11.14 -37.56 -20.71
C CYS A 788 10.66 -38.57 -19.65
N ARG A 789 10.38 -39.84 -20.03
CA ARG A 789 9.90 -40.85 -19.08
C ARG A 789 10.95 -41.19 -18.02
N CYS A 790 10.52 -41.56 -16.81
CA CYS A 790 11.41 -41.91 -15.71
C CYS A 790 12.42 -43.03 -16.06
N SER A 791 12.05 -44.00 -16.90
CA SER A 791 12.94 -45.08 -17.35
C SER A 791 13.70 -44.79 -18.63
N TYR A 792 13.39 -43.70 -19.34
CA TYR A 792 14.10 -43.41 -20.58
C TYR A 792 15.58 -43.20 -20.26
N ARG A 793 16.43 -43.83 -21.06
CA ARG A 793 17.87 -43.82 -20.89
C ARG A 793 18.54 -43.70 -22.24
N ASP A 794 19.61 -42.94 -22.27
CA ASP A 794 20.53 -42.90 -23.40
C ASP A 794 21.95 -42.74 -22.85
N GLY A 795 22.95 -42.84 -23.72
CA GLY A 795 24.33 -42.68 -23.29
C GLY A 795 25.30 -42.36 -24.40
N ILE A 796 26.21 -41.45 -24.10
CA ILE A 796 27.24 -40.97 -25.01
C ILE A 796 28.61 -40.99 -24.35
N VAL A 797 29.68 -40.88 -25.14
CA VAL A 797 31.05 -40.81 -24.63
C VAL A 797 31.22 -39.61 -23.68
N PRO A 798 32.06 -39.76 -22.63
CA PRO A 798 32.11 -38.85 -21.48
C PRO A 798 32.64 -37.43 -21.75
N ASP A 799 33.29 -37.19 -22.89
CA ASP A 799 33.90 -35.91 -23.28
C ASP A 799 32.93 -34.98 -24.05
N PHE A 800 31.79 -35.50 -24.51
CA PHE A 800 30.77 -34.74 -25.22
C PHE A 800 30.05 -33.75 -24.31
N ARG A 801 29.55 -32.68 -24.94
CA ARG A 801 28.88 -31.54 -24.33
C ARG A 801 27.74 -31.12 -25.25
N TYR A 802 26.53 -31.00 -24.72
CA TYR A 802 25.36 -30.51 -25.45
C TYR A 802 24.66 -29.40 -24.69
N ASP A 803 23.92 -28.55 -25.41
CA ASP A 803 23.20 -27.41 -24.85
C ASP A 803 21.89 -27.80 -24.13
N ASP A 804 21.65 -29.10 -24.01
CA ASP A 804 20.50 -29.70 -23.34
C ASP A 804 20.92 -30.81 -22.35
N LEU A 805 22.21 -30.96 -22.08
CA LEU A 805 22.80 -31.96 -21.17
C LEU A 805 23.56 -31.29 -20.03
N GLY A 806 23.07 -31.51 -18.81
CA GLY A 806 23.62 -31.05 -17.54
C GLY A 806 23.79 -32.19 -16.54
N PHE A 807 23.67 -31.90 -15.24
CA PHE A 807 23.79 -32.91 -14.20
C PHE A 807 23.19 -32.46 -12.86
N ARG A 808 23.02 -33.44 -11.97
CA ARG A 808 22.55 -33.29 -10.59
C ARG A 808 23.49 -34.01 -9.63
N VAL A 809 23.59 -33.48 -8.41
CA VAL A 809 24.48 -34.04 -7.38
C VAL A 809 23.71 -34.98 -6.45
N ALA A 810 24.31 -36.12 -6.14
CA ALA A 810 23.91 -37.02 -5.07
C ALA A 810 24.92 -37.00 -3.92
N LEU A 811 24.46 -37.33 -2.70
CA LEU A 811 25.29 -37.62 -1.54
C LEU A 811 24.95 -39.03 -1.07
N VAL A 812 25.95 -39.91 -1.10
CA VAL A 812 25.80 -41.34 -0.80
C VAL A 812 26.77 -41.78 0.31
N PRO A 813 26.46 -42.87 1.05
CA PRO A 813 27.40 -43.44 2.01
C PRO A 813 28.68 -43.94 1.32
N SER A 814 29.85 -43.73 1.92
CA SER A 814 31.13 -44.23 1.39
C SER A 814 31.17 -45.76 1.21
N SER A 815 30.33 -46.52 1.92
CA SER A 815 30.19 -47.98 1.74
C SER A 815 29.61 -48.39 0.37
N VAL A 816 29.06 -47.45 -0.40
CA VAL A 816 28.39 -47.68 -1.70
C VAL A 816 29.01 -46.87 -2.86
N GLY A 817 30.03 -46.06 -2.55
CA GLY A 817 30.72 -45.13 -3.46
C GLY A 817 31.46 -45.80 -4.60
#